data_AF-A0A1R2C7M0-F1
#
_entry.id   AF-A0A1R2C7M0-F1
#
_cell.length_a   1.000
_cell.length_b   1.000
_cell.length_c   1.000
_cell.angle_alpha   90.00
_cell.angle_beta   90.00
_cell.angle_gamma   90.00
#
_symmetry.space_group_name_H-M   'P 1'
#
loop_
_entity.id
_entity.type
_entity.pdbx_description
1 polymer ?
#
loop_
_entity_poly.entity_id
_entity_poly.type
_entity_poly.pdbx_seq_one_letter_code
_entity_poly.pdbx_strand_id
1 'polypeptide(L)'
;MSSKKGRVSKMFLDKNRVKRSTLHLLEMNRNNKKTPSPESIMLVNNKLDLLDSFKSSFQVRKSKSRYLTPILSSQTKIPAVNLVSLNVNNYGLGNTRAKILSTAIRSMDRLQKINLKGNGISDTGASSILNSVNRENLRILDLSSNKIGSLGMESLCNILKGDYCTLEEVNIESIKLSISGLISLCSSLKYNRSLKKLILANNNIGLGSGIFLADMIDYNNSITYLDLQWNFIRGSEAVTLCKSLQKSDNIQILDYSWNSLGQDRVNDSISDFSRYLFLNESIIHLDLSNNNFSTSDCIILSESIKVNHTIRGLHFDGNSGIVNALGYIEPKSYVCTQKDGYKSSRLCGDLRSEENMCWICNNWADVFIEWDPSRIVWNRRLKHFALFKLSSQTEPVYIHLEIDEFEPFLLNRNDFGVYECTRALPKGKIRFFFSYRGIAQISNQYPVEVFDPPVDKTVHFYGEFSKRIMAVVVNFYGNENSECKSLPRPFIKVYNPPPGDVPEPDIPPWLFENSIFAGYVQDTPELLNKCFEADWGNSKFHRFMKSDIVRFACKEIVRQEYQKIFYTYKYLASLSVTTSLFSVNLNTITDLYQKKGFFDKNFKLSDLDIDIKACTHASTSLQFNNTFSVVRHEFMELQVRTALDKYQRSGACKSEAEALNMFFSQSFNYLFNPSEWRIKRYYNEECDVFLTTNKELLQLIFENTKGRYTKSIEKKGLLEEDFVQMLQEHNFFNDKFTVRYGYICFHLALMTYVDEISNSNYMYAGFLEFIEALARVTDLMDSQDLEKDIFLGYCKSEIMLDKKLETAFTSFSYLKPRRSRR
;
A
#
# COMPACT_ATOMS: atom_id res chain seq x y z
N MET A 1 -19.43 -45.83 24.12
CA MET A 1 -18.64 -47.04 24.50
C MET A 1 -17.64 -47.35 23.37
N SER A 2 -16.48 -47.96 23.70
CA SER A 2 -15.54 -48.72 22.83
C SER A 2 -15.33 -48.28 21.35
N SER A 3 -14.17 -47.74 20.94
CA SER A 3 -12.94 -48.46 20.50
C SER A 3 -13.09 -49.28 19.18
N LYS A 4 -12.20 -49.31 18.18
CA LYS A 4 -10.74 -49.01 18.07
C LYS A 4 -10.32 -48.52 16.65
N LYS A 5 -9.26 -47.70 16.60
CA LYS A 5 -8.15 -47.58 15.59
C LYS A 5 -8.34 -48.05 14.13
N GLY A 6 -8.05 -47.16 13.16
CA GLY A 6 -7.73 -47.49 11.76
C GLY A 6 -7.08 -46.33 10.97
N ARG A 7 -5.81 -46.49 10.57
CA ARG A 7 -4.89 -45.51 9.91
C ARG A 7 -5.44 -44.71 8.71
N VAL A 8 -5.00 -43.43 8.60
CA VAL A 8 -4.69 -42.74 7.31
C VAL A 8 -3.38 -41.94 7.47
N SER A 9 -2.66 -41.74 6.37
CA SER A 9 -1.29 -41.21 6.30
C SER A 9 -1.19 -39.72 5.91
N LYS A 10 -0.05 -39.10 6.25
CA LYS A 10 0.64 -37.93 5.60
C LYS A 10 0.07 -37.49 4.24
N MET A 11 -0.05 -36.22 3.85
CA MET A 11 0.47 -34.91 4.35
C MET A 11 -0.50 -33.80 3.81
N PHE A 12 -0.43 -32.50 4.08
CA PHE A 12 0.57 -31.56 4.64
C PHE A 12 -0.18 -30.42 5.38
N LEU A 13 0.44 -29.75 6.38
CA LEU A 13 0.39 -28.28 6.57
C LEU A 13 1.27 -27.85 7.78
N ASP A 14 1.83 -26.64 7.67
CA ASP A 14 2.87 -26.10 8.55
C ASP A 14 2.31 -25.06 9.54
N LYS A 15 2.76 -25.09 10.80
CA LYS A 15 2.73 -24.00 11.81
C LYS A 15 3.24 -24.49 13.18
N ASN A 16 3.78 -23.54 13.97
CA ASN A 16 4.26 -23.62 15.36
C ASN A 16 5.66 -24.24 15.60
N ARG A 17 6.67 -23.37 15.69
CA ARG A 17 8.07 -23.70 16.05
C ARG A 17 8.53 -23.04 17.36
N VAL A 18 7.87 -23.33 18.48
CA VAL A 18 8.40 -23.10 19.84
C VAL A 18 8.05 -24.32 20.73
N LYS A 19 8.95 -24.65 21.67
CA LYS A 19 8.92 -25.80 22.61
C LYS A 19 9.37 -27.17 22.05
N ARG A 20 10.68 -27.41 22.06
CA ARG A 20 11.27 -28.76 22.21
C ARG A 20 12.73 -28.71 22.72
N SER A 21 12.91 -28.76 24.04
CA SER A 21 14.16 -29.23 24.68
C SER A 21 14.00 -29.36 26.22
N THR A 22 13.07 -30.23 26.67
CA THR A 22 12.96 -30.63 28.09
C THR A 22 12.70 -32.14 28.19
N LEU A 23 13.38 -32.91 27.35
CA LEU A 23 13.10 -34.35 27.20
C LEU A 23 14.31 -35.15 26.66
N HIS A 24 15.51 -34.93 27.23
CA HIS A 24 16.62 -35.89 27.04
C HIS A 24 17.70 -35.92 28.16
N LEU A 25 17.30 -35.70 29.42
CA LEU A 25 18.18 -35.88 30.60
C LEU A 25 17.43 -36.52 31.79
N LEU A 26 16.60 -37.53 31.53
CA LEU A 26 15.90 -38.32 32.56
C LEU A 26 15.92 -39.84 32.29
N GLU A 27 17.07 -40.36 31.84
CA GLU A 27 17.39 -41.80 31.98
C GLU A 27 18.80 -41.96 32.55
N MET A 28 18.90 -41.94 33.88
CA MET A 28 19.85 -42.68 34.76
C MET A 28 19.93 -42.01 36.14
N ASN A 29 18.95 -42.29 37.00
CA ASN A 29 19.16 -42.57 38.44
C ASN A 29 17.84 -42.91 39.15
N ARG A 30 17.26 -44.07 38.83
CA ARG A 30 16.44 -44.79 39.80
C ARG A 30 17.38 -45.40 40.84
N ASN A 31 17.64 -44.69 41.93
CA ASN A 31 17.95 -45.20 43.28
C ASN A 31 18.60 -44.11 44.15
N ASN A 32 17.81 -43.19 44.70
CA ASN A 32 17.99 -42.69 46.07
C ASN A 32 16.77 -41.87 46.53
N LYS A 33 16.23 -42.20 47.71
CA LYS A 33 15.11 -41.47 48.32
C LYS A 33 15.63 -40.22 49.04
N LYS A 34 15.46 -39.03 48.44
CA LYS A 34 15.30 -37.74 49.14
C LYS A 34 14.97 -36.64 48.13
N THR A 35 13.85 -35.95 48.33
CA THR A 35 13.51 -34.72 47.61
C THR A 35 14.37 -33.56 48.15
N PRO A 36 15.03 -32.75 47.29
CA PRO A 36 15.70 -31.53 47.74
C PRO A 36 14.68 -30.43 48.06
N SER A 37 14.93 -29.64 49.12
CA SER A 37 14.06 -28.50 49.45
C SER A 37 14.19 -27.37 48.41
N PRO A 38 13.20 -26.46 48.27
CA PRO A 38 13.29 -25.31 47.36
C PRO A 38 14.55 -24.45 47.57
N GLU A 39 15.04 -24.37 48.81
CA GLU A 39 16.27 -23.64 49.18
C GLU A 39 17.52 -24.24 48.51
N SER A 40 17.53 -25.56 48.26
CA SER A 40 18.65 -26.27 47.65
C SER A 40 18.82 -25.91 46.17
N ILE A 41 17.71 -25.63 45.47
CA ILE A 41 17.70 -25.27 44.05
C ILE A 41 18.04 -23.77 43.87
N MET A 42 17.56 -22.90 44.78
CA MET A 42 17.97 -21.50 44.83
C MET A 42 19.50 -21.31 45.01
N LEU A 43 20.17 -22.21 45.75
CA LEU A 43 21.59 -22.05 46.07
C LEU A 43 22.56 -22.19 44.89
N VAL A 44 22.12 -22.77 43.76
CA VAL A 44 22.99 -23.03 42.60
C VAL A 44 23.02 -21.84 41.64
N ASN A 45 21.88 -21.23 41.34
CA ASN A 45 21.80 -20.09 40.41
C ASN A 45 22.39 -18.81 41.02
N ASN A 46 22.19 -18.57 42.32
CA ASN A 46 22.71 -17.40 43.05
C ASN A 46 24.25 -17.27 43.08
N LYS A 47 24.99 -18.24 42.53
CA LYS A 47 26.45 -18.33 42.61
C LYS A 47 27.18 -18.00 41.31
N LEU A 48 26.46 -17.83 40.20
CA LEU A 48 27.05 -17.50 38.89
C LEU A 48 27.01 -15.99 38.64
N ASP A 49 25.84 -15.37 38.71
CA ASP A 49 25.61 -13.99 38.25
C ASP A 49 26.23 -12.92 39.16
N LEU A 50 26.21 -13.12 40.48
CA LEU A 50 26.92 -12.25 41.44
C LEU A 50 28.44 -12.35 41.21
N LEU A 51 28.92 -13.51 40.77
CA LEU A 51 30.30 -13.72 40.36
C LEU A 51 30.57 -13.13 38.95
N ASP A 52 29.61 -13.10 38.03
CA ASP A 52 29.76 -12.50 36.70
C ASP A 52 29.75 -10.95 36.74
N SER A 53 28.95 -10.35 37.62
CA SER A 53 29.03 -8.91 37.94
C SER A 53 30.44 -8.52 38.41
N PHE A 54 31.03 -9.29 39.34
CA PHE A 54 32.42 -9.07 39.81
C PHE A 54 33.49 -9.51 38.80
N LYS A 55 33.25 -10.48 37.90
CA LYS A 55 34.22 -10.89 36.85
C LYS A 55 34.39 -9.85 35.76
N SER A 56 33.38 -9.00 35.51
CA SER A 56 33.47 -7.92 34.51
C SER A 56 34.68 -6.98 34.71
N SER A 57 35.26 -6.95 35.93
CA SER A 57 36.43 -6.15 36.30
C SER A 57 37.69 -6.97 36.63
N PHE A 58 37.72 -8.30 36.43
CA PHE A 58 38.90 -9.15 36.70
C PHE A 58 39.14 -10.25 35.65
N GLN A 59 40.22 -10.11 34.86
CA GLN A 59 40.75 -11.18 34.00
C GLN A 59 41.57 -12.23 34.80
N VAL A 60 40.95 -13.12 35.59
CA VAL A 60 41.63 -14.35 36.07
C VAL A 60 40.72 -15.58 36.03
N ARG A 61 41.32 -16.75 35.73
CA ARG A 61 40.65 -18.02 35.41
C ARG A 61 40.10 -18.79 36.63
N LYS A 62 39.06 -19.58 36.34
CA LYS A 62 38.44 -20.70 37.10
C LYS A 62 39.18 -21.23 38.34
N SER A 63 38.49 -21.23 39.50
CA SER A 63 38.70 -22.18 40.60
C SER A 63 37.42 -22.39 41.43
N LYS A 64 37.32 -23.48 42.19
CA LYS A 64 36.07 -24.03 42.75
C LYS A 64 35.73 -23.50 44.16
N SER A 65 34.49 -23.04 44.31
CA SER A 65 33.61 -23.15 45.51
C SER A 65 34.26 -23.37 46.90
N ARG A 66 34.35 -22.30 47.73
CA ARG A 66 34.04 -22.40 49.18
C ARG A 66 33.80 -21.10 49.99
N TYR A 67 33.59 -19.93 49.39
CA TYR A 67 33.52 -18.66 50.16
C TYR A 67 32.31 -17.81 49.80
N LEU A 68 31.48 -17.53 50.81
CA LEU A 68 30.51 -16.41 50.87
C LEU A 68 30.10 -16.11 52.32
N THR A 69 30.12 -17.10 53.21
CA THR A 69 29.95 -16.92 54.67
C THR A 69 31.12 -16.23 55.38
N PRO A 70 32.42 -16.45 55.03
CA PRO A 70 33.54 -15.77 55.70
C PRO A 70 33.85 -14.34 55.20
N ILE A 71 33.50 -14.03 53.94
CA ILE A 71 33.82 -12.73 53.30
C ILE A 71 32.95 -11.60 53.87
N LEU A 72 31.75 -11.93 54.35
CA LEU A 72 30.77 -10.97 54.86
C LEU A 72 30.79 -10.83 56.39
N SER A 73 31.68 -11.56 57.08
CA SER A 73 31.75 -11.64 58.54
C SER A 73 33.14 -11.35 59.14
N SER A 74 34.19 -11.27 58.32
CA SER A 74 35.53 -10.87 58.76
C SER A 74 35.85 -9.43 58.36
N GLN A 75 36.56 -8.70 59.22
CA GLN A 75 37.02 -7.31 58.97
C GLN A 75 38.17 -7.23 57.96
N THR A 76 38.24 -8.15 56.99
CA THR A 76 39.22 -8.08 55.91
C THR A 76 38.81 -6.99 54.93
N LYS A 77 39.70 -6.01 54.70
CA LYS A 77 39.51 -4.99 53.65
C LYS A 77 39.20 -5.68 52.32
N ILE A 78 37.98 -5.50 51.83
CA ILE A 78 37.62 -5.88 50.47
C ILE A 78 38.56 -5.10 49.55
N PRO A 79 39.33 -5.75 48.66
CA PRO A 79 40.23 -5.03 47.76
C PRO A 79 39.41 -4.07 46.90
N ALA A 80 39.87 -2.82 46.73
CA ALA A 80 39.11 -1.77 46.07
C ALA A 80 38.64 -2.22 44.67
N VAL A 81 37.34 -2.50 44.53
CA VAL A 81 36.77 -3.03 43.29
C VAL A 81 36.34 -1.85 42.43
N ASN A 82 36.94 -1.73 41.25
CA ASN A 82 36.61 -0.71 40.23
C ASN A 82 35.25 -1.00 39.55
N LEU A 83 34.21 -1.26 40.33
CA LEU A 83 32.86 -1.55 39.83
C LEU A 83 32.13 -0.24 39.50
N VAL A 84 31.77 -0.06 38.22
CA VAL A 84 31.01 1.11 37.75
C VAL A 84 29.49 0.89 37.81
N SER A 85 29.05 -0.37 37.74
CA SER A 85 27.64 -0.74 37.77
C SER A 85 27.41 -2.00 38.61
N LEU A 86 26.46 -1.94 39.54
CA LEU A 86 26.01 -3.03 40.40
C LEU A 86 24.55 -3.34 40.07
N ASN A 87 24.29 -4.51 39.47
CA ASN A 87 22.93 -5.01 39.26
C ASN A 87 22.72 -6.28 40.10
N VAL A 88 21.77 -6.22 41.02
CA VAL A 88 21.38 -7.31 41.92
C VAL A 88 19.86 -7.35 42.06
N ASN A 89 19.12 -7.22 40.96
CA ASN A 89 17.65 -7.25 40.97
C ASN A 89 17.05 -8.64 41.28
N ASN A 90 15.95 -8.69 42.04
CA ASN A 90 15.17 -9.89 42.37
C ASN A 90 15.89 -11.01 43.14
N TYR A 91 16.97 -10.72 43.88
CA TYR A 91 17.72 -11.70 44.70
C TYR A 91 17.12 -11.95 46.09
N GLY A 92 16.05 -11.24 46.47
CA GLY A 92 15.45 -11.34 47.81
C GLY A 92 16.47 -11.03 48.91
N LEU A 93 17.17 -9.89 48.79
CA LEU A 93 18.20 -9.48 49.75
C LEU A 93 17.62 -9.28 51.16
N GLY A 94 16.49 -8.57 51.27
CA GLY A 94 15.98 -8.08 52.55
C GLY A 94 16.97 -7.18 53.30
N ASN A 95 16.58 -6.72 54.49
CA ASN A 95 17.37 -5.73 55.24
C ASN A 95 18.75 -6.24 55.68
N THR A 96 18.85 -7.50 56.11
CA THR A 96 20.10 -8.08 56.61
C THR A 96 21.18 -8.12 55.54
N ARG A 97 20.85 -8.58 54.32
CA ARG A 97 21.82 -8.61 53.21
C ARG A 97 22.03 -7.22 52.61
N ALA A 98 21.03 -6.33 52.62
CA ALA A 98 21.20 -4.93 52.23
C ALA A 98 22.22 -4.19 53.13
N LYS A 99 22.16 -4.39 54.45
CA LYS A 99 23.13 -3.83 55.40
C LYS A 99 24.54 -4.40 55.24
N ILE A 100 24.67 -5.65 54.80
CA ILE A 100 25.96 -6.24 54.46
C ILE A 100 26.47 -5.68 53.12
N LEU A 101 25.60 -5.56 52.12
CA LEU A 101 25.95 -4.98 50.82
C LEU A 101 26.43 -3.53 50.97
N SER A 102 25.82 -2.77 51.89
CA SER A 102 26.24 -1.39 52.14
C SER A 102 27.64 -1.26 52.73
N THR A 103 28.16 -2.25 53.49
CA THR A 103 29.57 -2.20 53.93
C THR A 103 30.54 -2.39 52.76
N ALA A 104 30.15 -3.17 51.74
CA ALA A 104 30.94 -3.33 50.51
C ALA A 104 30.87 -2.07 49.62
N ILE A 105 29.69 -1.47 49.44
CA ILE A 105 29.49 -0.25 48.64
C ILE A 105 30.39 0.91 49.09
N ARG A 106 30.68 1.05 50.40
CA ARG A 106 31.64 2.04 50.93
C ARG A 106 33.07 1.97 50.36
N SER A 107 33.43 0.86 49.71
CA SER A 107 34.74 0.64 49.07
C SER A 107 34.69 0.67 47.53
N MET A 108 33.53 1.01 46.96
CA MET A 108 33.27 1.04 45.51
C MET A 108 33.23 2.49 45.02
N ASP A 109 34.34 3.22 45.14
CA ASP A 109 34.38 4.67 44.88
C ASP A 109 33.93 5.07 43.48
N ARG A 110 34.10 4.19 42.48
CA ARG A 110 33.71 4.41 41.08
C ARG A 110 32.29 4.00 40.72
N LEU A 111 31.45 3.63 41.70
CA LEU A 111 30.12 3.09 41.45
C LEU A 111 29.14 4.17 40.98
N GLN A 112 28.74 4.10 39.70
CA GLN A 112 27.85 5.05 39.05
C GLN A 112 26.40 4.55 38.92
N LYS A 113 26.18 3.22 38.89
CA LYS A 113 24.85 2.64 38.65
C LYS A 113 24.53 1.56 39.68
N ILE A 114 23.37 1.63 40.31
CA ILE A 114 22.89 0.63 41.28
C ILE A 114 21.47 0.21 40.90
N ASN A 115 21.26 -1.09 40.65
CA ASN A 115 19.93 -1.69 40.52
C ASN A 115 19.68 -2.71 41.65
N LEU A 116 18.68 -2.38 42.48
CA LEU A 116 18.21 -3.14 43.63
C LEU A 116 16.73 -3.51 43.51
N LYS A 117 16.16 -3.50 42.29
CA LYS A 117 14.74 -3.78 42.04
C LYS A 117 14.29 -5.12 42.65
N GLY A 118 13.11 -5.15 43.26
CA GLY A 118 12.42 -6.40 43.64
C GLY A 118 13.08 -7.24 44.73
N ASN A 119 13.84 -6.63 45.64
CA ASN A 119 14.65 -7.35 46.64
C ASN A 119 14.00 -7.52 48.01
N GLY A 120 12.78 -7.04 48.21
CA GLY A 120 12.12 -7.04 49.53
C GLY A 120 12.88 -6.21 50.57
N ILE A 121 13.69 -5.23 50.13
CA ILE A 121 14.37 -4.27 51.00
C ILE A 121 13.30 -3.37 51.62
N SER A 122 13.38 -3.15 52.93
CA SER A 122 12.56 -2.16 53.61
C SER A 122 13.39 -0.99 54.11
N ASP A 123 12.73 -0.06 54.80
CA ASP A 123 13.25 1.23 55.25
C ASP A 123 14.70 1.22 55.78
N THR A 124 15.02 0.32 56.72
CA THR A 124 16.35 0.23 57.34
C THR A 124 17.42 -0.32 56.40
N GLY A 125 17.07 -1.24 55.49
CA GLY A 125 17.97 -1.76 54.45
C GLY A 125 18.27 -0.71 53.39
N ALA A 126 17.24 0.03 52.96
CA ALA A 126 17.38 1.13 52.00
C ALA A 126 18.26 2.25 52.58
N SER A 127 17.96 2.72 53.80
CA SER A 127 18.78 3.72 54.49
C SER A 127 20.23 3.26 54.69
N SER A 128 20.45 1.98 55.03
CA SER A 128 21.81 1.42 55.16
C SER A 128 22.62 1.53 53.86
N ILE A 129 21.99 1.27 52.71
CA ILE A 129 22.63 1.38 51.39
C ILE A 129 22.82 2.86 51.00
N LEU A 130 21.80 3.69 51.12
CA LEU A 130 21.85 5.10 50.70
C LEU A 130 22.85 5.92 51.51
N ASN A 131 23.09 5.56 52.78
CA ASN A 131 24.14 6.16 53.60
C ASN A 131 25.53 5.50 53.41
N SER A 132 25.70 4.67 52.37
CA SER A 132 26.98 4.05 52.01
C SER A 132 27.50 4.42 50.61
N VAL A 133 26.64 4.96 49.73
CA VAL A 133 27.02 5.31 48.35
C VAL A 133 27.91 6.55 48.31
N ASN A 134 28.86 6.57 47.37
CA ASN A 134 29.56 7.80 47.00
C ASN A 134 28.62 8.68 46.15
N ARG A 135 28.20 9.82 46.72
CA ARG A 135 27.19 10.72 46.15
C ARG A 135 27.70 11.52 44.93
N GLU A 136 29.02 11.68 44.81
CA GLU A 136 29.68 12.41 43.72
C GLU A 136 29.81 11.56 42.45
N ASN A 137 29.67 10.24 42.57
CA ASN A 137 29.78 9.29 41.46
C ASN A 137 28.45 8.64 41.07
N LEU A 138 27.50 8.44 41.99
CA LEU A 138 26.25 7.75 41.69
C LEU A 138 25.34 8.54 40.72
N ARG A 139 25.18 8.01 39.49
CA ARG A 139 24.34 8.56 38.41
C ARG A 139 22.96 7.91 38.30
N ILE A 140 22.86 6.58 38.46
CA ILE A 140 21.59 5.83 38.26
C ILE A 140 21.29 4.98 39.49
N LEU A 141 20.06 5.09 39.99
CA LEU A 141 19.56 4.36 41.16
C LEU A 141 18.17 3.77 40.90
N ASP A 142 18.09 2.45 40.78
CA ASP A 142 16.83 1.70 40.72
C ASP A 142 16.59 0.97 42.06
N LEU A 143 15.52 1.39 42.74
CA LEU A 143 15.04 0.88 44.00
C LEU A 143 13.64 0.26 43.87
N SER A 144 13.12 0.06 42.66
CA SER A 144 11.71 -0.25 42.43
C SER A 144 11.26 -1.58 43.04
N SER A 145 9.95 -1.72 43.29
CA SER A 145 9.36 -2.97 43.80
C SER A 145 9.93 -3.44 45.15
N ASN A 146 10.35 -2.48 46.00
CA ASN A 146 10.77 -2.69 47.39
C ASN A 146 9.72 -2.11 48.36
N LYS A 147 10.01 -2.01 49.66
CA LYS A 147 9.08 -1.50 50.70
C LYS A 147 9.71 -0.35 51.48
N ILE A 148 10.06 0.72 50.77
CA ILE A 148 10.84 1.84 51.31
C ILE A 148 9.91 2.79 52.04
N GLY A 149 10.21 3.09 53.30
CA GLY A 149 9.43 3.97 54.17
C GLY A 149 10.07 5.34 54.30
N SER A 150 9.83 5.99 55.44
CA SER A 150 10.32 7.35 55.70
C SER A 150 11.83 7.47 55.83
N LEU A 151 12.53 6.55 56.50
CA LEU A 151 13.98 6.65 56.76
C LEU A 151 14.81 6.45 55.48
N GLY A 152 14.38 5.54 54.61
CA GLY A 152 14.96 5.30 53.30
C GLY A 152 14.69 6.46 52.35
N MET A 153 13.47 7.02 52.36
CA MET A 153 13.15 8.24 51.61
C MET A 153 13.94 9.45 52.11
N GLU A 154 14.07 9.65 53.43
CA GLU A 154 14.93 10.69 54.01
C GLU A 154 16.39 10.53 53.55
N SER A 155 16.91 9.30 53.59
CA SER A 155 18.28 8.99 53.13
C SER A 155 18.46 9.30 51.64
N LEU A 156 17.44 9.07 50.80
CA LEU A 156 17.43 9.43 49.38
C LEU A 156 17.37 10.96 49.18
N CYS A 157 16.47 11.64 49.89
CA CYS A 157 16.32 13.10 49.83
C CYS A 157 17.61 13.82 50.26
N ASN A 158 18.32 13.27 51.25
CA ASN A 158 19.63 13.76 51.69
C ASN A 158 20.74 13.58 50.64
N ILE A 159 20.61 12.66 49.69
CA ILE A 159 21.49 12.59 48.51
C ILE A 159 21.06 13.64 47.49
N LEU A 160 19.77 13.71 47.16
CA LEU A 160 19.20 14.59 46.13
C LEU A 160 19.38 16.09 46.43
N LYS A 161 19.33 16.48 47.71
CA LYS A 161 19.52 17.86 48.17
C LYS A 161 20.99 18.31 48.25
N GLY A 162 21.97 17.38 48.18
CA GLY A 162 23.37 17.72 48.36
C GLY A 162 23.94 18.55 47.20
N ASP A 163 24.80 19.53 47.51
CA ASP A 163 25.38 20.45 46.51
C ASP A 163 26.20 19.74 45.42
N TYR A 164 26.73 18.55 45.75
CA TYR A 164 27.48 17.67 44.84
C TYR A 164 26.65 16.45 44.39
N CYS A 165 25.31 16.56 44.37
CA CYS A 165 24.46 15.49 43.86
C CYS A 165 24.74 15.25 42.38
N THR A 166 24.94 14.00 42.00
CA THR A 166 25.17 13.60 40.60
C THR A 166 24.15 12.60 40.07
N LEU A 167 23.10 12.29 40.83
CA LEU A 167 22.02 11.41 40.35
C LEU A 167 21.33 12.04 39.14
N GLU A 168 21.34 11.31 38.02
CA GLU A 168 20.72 11.62 36.73
C GLU A 168 19.40 10.84 36.55
N GLU A 169 19.31 9.60 37.07
CA GLU A 169 18.11 8.76 37.03
C GLU A 169 17.79 8.12 38.39
N VAL A 170 16.54 8.25 38.82
CA VAL A 170 15.98 7.57 40.02
C VAL A 170 14.69 6.84 39.66
N ASN A 171 14.67 5.53 39.91
CA ASN A 171 13.48 4.70 39.83
C ASN A 171 13.03 4.23 41.21
N ILE A 172 11.86 4.70 41.63
CA ILE A 172 11.17 4.29 42.86
C ILE A 172 9.74 3.81 42.57
N GLU A 173 9.52 3.17 41.41
CA GLU A 173 8.25 2.49 41.11
C GLU A 173 7.85 1.50 42.22
N SER A 174 6.56 1.43 42.56
CA SER A 174 5.99 0.39 43.43
C SER A 174 6.68 0.24 44.80
N ILE A 175 7.19 1.34 45.39
CA ILE A 175 7.77 1.31 46.75
C ILE A 175 6.74 1.51 47.87
N LYS A 176 5.50 1.90 47.51
CA LYS A 176 4.44 2.38 48.41
C LYS A 176 4.81 3.71 49.09
N LEU A 177 5.23 4.68 48.28
CA LEU A 177 5.64 6.01 48.73
C LEU A 177 4.56 6.66 49.61
N SER A 178 4.91 7.02 50.85
CA SER A 178 4.00 7.78 51.73
C SER A 178 3.89 9.24 51.28
N ILE A 179 2.78 9.90 51.63
CA ILE A 179 2.60 11.34 51.39
C ILE A 179 3.77 12.15 51.98
N SER A 180 4.22 11.82 53.20
CA SER A 180 5.40 12.45 53.82
C SER A 180 6.68 12.23 53.01
N GLY A 181 6.90 11.02 52.48
CA GLY A 181 8.05 10.73 51.63
C GLY A 181 8.01 11.47 50.29
N LEU A 182 6.82 11.63 49.70
CA LEU A 182 6.61 12.43 48.49
C LEU A 182 6.88 13.92 48.74
N ILE A 183 6.39 14.50 49.84
CA ILE A 183 6.66 15.89 50.22
C ILE A 183 8.16 16.14 50.39
N SER A 184 8.86 15.24 51.09
CA SER A 184 10.32 15.31 51.25
C SER A 184 11.04 15.21 49.91
N LEU A 185 10.62 14.29 49.04
CA LEU A 185 11.19 14.11 47.70
C LEU A 185 11.03 15.37 46.86
N CYS A 186 9.80 15.88 46.72
CA CYS A 186 9.51 17.11 45.99
C CYS A 186 10.32 18.30 46.50
N SER A 187 10.41 18.46 47.83
CA SER A 187 11.20 19.52 48.47
C SER A 187 12.71 19.39 48.18
N SER A 188 13.25 18.16 48.11
CA SER A 188 14.65 17.92 47.74
C SER A 188 14.93 18.19 46.25
N LEU A 189 13.92 18.05 45.39
CA LEU A 189 14.05 18.17 43.94
C LEU A 189 13.88 19.59 43.40
N LYS A 190 13.17 20.50 44.08
CA LYS A 190 12.99 21.90 43.64
C LYS A 190 14.28 22.56 43.15
N TYR A 191 15.36 22.40 43.92
CA TYR A 191 16.67 23.01 43.65
C TYR A 191 17.72 22.00 43.17
N ASN A 192 17.37 20.72 43.01
CA ASN A 192 18.26 19.76 42.39
C ASN A 192 18.48 20.15 40.91
N ARG A 193 19.72 19.99 40.43
CA ARG A 193 20.13 20.33 39.06
C ARG A 193 20.68 19.14 38.27
N SER A 194 20.86 17.99 38.92
CA SER A 194 21.45 16.77 38.34
C SER A 194 20.40 15.85 37.71
N LEU A 195 19.25 15.68 38.38
CA LEU A 195 18.27 14.63 38.04
C LEU A 195 17.56 14.97 36.74
N LYS A 196 17.67 14.07 35.76
CA LYS A 196 17.05 14.17 34.43
C LYS A 196 15.81 13.28 34.31
N LYS A 197 15.82 12.12 34.99
CA LYS A 197 14.78 11.11 34.88
C LYS A 197 14.27 10.67 36.25
N LEU A 198 12.98 10.85 36.48
CA LEU A 198 12.30 10.46 37.71
C LEU A 198 11.15 9.49 37.41
N ILE A 199 11.18 8.29 38.00
CA ILE A 199 10.09 7.31 37.88
C ILE A 199 9.36 7.15 39.22
N LEU A 200 8.09 7.56 39.25
CA LEU A 200 7.18 7.46 40.40
C LEU A 200 6.02 6.48 40.20
N ALA A 201 6.08 5.65 39.16
CA ALA A 201 5.00 4.73 38.78
C ALA A 201 4.44 3.87 39.93
N ASN A 202 3.11 3.66 39.94
CA ASN A 202 2.45 2.74 40.88
C ASN A 202 2.79 3.00 42.36
N ASN A 203 2.61 4.24 42.82
CA ASN A 203 2.88 4.67 44.19
C ASN A 203 1.67 5.27 44.91
N ASN A 204 0.46 5.09 44.38
CA ASN A 204 -0.79 5.62 44.94
C ASN A 204 -0.81 7.16 45.07
N ILE A 205 -0.03 7.89 44.26
CA ILE A 205 0.01 9.36 44.28
C ILE A 205 -1.33 9.91 43.75
N GLY A 206 -1.95 10.85 44.45
CA GLY A 206 -3.27 11.37 44.08
C GLY A 206 -3.80 12.39 45.06
N LEU A 207 -4.96 12.10 45.66
CA LEU A 207 -5.72 12.96 46.59
C LEU A 207 -4.85 13.78 47.55
N GLY A 208 -4.91 15.11 47.42
CA GLY A 208 -4.16 16.08 48.25
C GLY A 208 -2.64 16.14 48.03
N SER A 209 -2.08 15.34 47.11
CA SER A 209 -0.63 15.23 46.90
C SER A 209 -0.12 15.85 45.59
N GLY A 210 -1.00 16.08 44.60
CA GLY A 210 -0.64 16.69 43.32
C GLY A 210 -0.02 18.10 43.44
N ILE A 211 -0.41 18.86 44.48
CA ILE A 211 0.15 20.19 44.75
C ILE A 211 1.67 20.17 45.00
N PHE A 212 2.22 19.13 45.63
CA PHE A 212 3.65 19.03 45.89
C PHE A 212 4.45 18.64 44.63
N LEU A 213 3.84 17.90 43.70
CA LEU A 213 4.43 17.65 42.39
C LEU A 213 4.41 18.92 41.53
N ALA A 214 3.30 19.66 41.52
CA ALA A 214 3.16 20.93 40.82
C ALA A 214 4.19 21.97 41.32
N ASP A 215 4.29 22.12 42.64
CA ASP A 215 5.27 22.94 43.34
C ASP A 215 6.73 22.46 43.15
N MET A 216 6.97 21.19 42.80
CA MET A 216 8.31 20.73 42.38
C MET A 216 8.61 21.16 40.94
N ILE A 217 7.64 20.99 40.04
CA ILE A 217 7.74 21.32 38.60
C ILE A 217 7.90 22.84 38.36
N ASP A 218 7.30 23.68 39.20
CA ASP A 218 7.41 25.15 39.12
C ASP A 218 8.84 25.67 39.40
N TYR A 219 9.73 24.90 40.05
CA TYR A 219 11.11 25.32 40.39
C TYR A 219 12.21 24.42 39.83
N ASN A 220 11.92 23.15 39.51
CA ASN A 220 12.90 22.24 38.95
C ASN A 220 13.08 22.49 37.44
N ASN A 221 14.34 22.69 37.03
CA ASN A 221 14.75 22.87 35.65
C ASN A 221 15.77 21.82 35.17
N SER A 222 15.75 20.63 35.78
CA SER A 222 16.66 19.55 35.46
C SER A 222 15.96 18.32 34.90
N ILE A 223 14.77 17.99 35.40
CA ILE A 223 14.01 16.79 35.04
C ILE A 223 13.40 16.99 33.65
N THR A 224 13.79 16.12 32.72
CA THR A 224 13.26 16.09 31.34
C THR A 224 12.35 14.89 31.09
N TYR A 225 12.48 13.81 31.88
CA TYR A 225 11.61 12.63 31.85
C TYR A 225 10.92 12.46 33.21
N LEU A 226 9.59 12.42 33.22
CA LEU A 226 8.77 12.19 34.41
C LEU A 226 7.76 11.04 34.18
N ASP A 227 7.81 10.03 35.03
CA ASP A 227 6.92 8.87 34.98
C ASP A 227 5.91 8.89 36.13
N LEU A 228 4.64 9.06 35.80
CA LEU A 228 3.53 9.07 36.74
C LEU A 228 2.53 7.92 36.50
N GLN A 229 2.88 6.92 35.67
CA GLN A 229 1.95 5.84 35.31
C GLN A 229 1.36 5.13 36.55
N TRP A 230 0.13 4.61 36.44
CA TRP A 230 -0.50 3.80 37.50
C TRP A 230 -0.63 4.53 38.86
N ASN A 231 -0.97 5.82 38.84
CA ASN A 231 -1.27 6.58 40.05
C ASN A 231 -2.76 7.00 40.03
N PHE A 232 -3.16 7.89 40.94
CA PHE A 232 -4.53 8.42 41.08
C PHE A 232 -4.54 9.94 40.90
N ILE A 233 -3.70 10.46 39.99
CA ILE A 233 -3.61 11.89 39.71
C ILE A 233 -4.73 12.25 38.72
N ARG A 234 -5.90 12.60 39.25
CA ARG A 234 -7.13 12.95 38.50
C ARG A 234 -7.79 14.19 39.09
N GLY A 235 -8.89 14.65 38.48
CA GLY A 235 -9.68 15.76 39.00
C GLY A 235 -8.85 17.03 39.25
N SER A 236 -8.98 17.61 40.45
CA SER A 236 -8.33 18.88 40.80
C SER A 236 -6.80 18.82 40.82
N GLU A 237 -6.24 17.67 41.16
CA GLU A 237 -4.81 17.41 41.24
C GLU A 237 -4.18 17.37 39.85
N ALA A 238 -4.86 16.75 38.88
CA ALA A 238 -4.42 16.74 37.49
C ALA A 238 -4.43 18.15 36.89
N VAL A 239 -5.48 18.93 37.14
CA VAL A 239 -5.57 20.35 36.72
C VAL A 239 -4.45 21.19 37.33
N THR A 240 -4.15 20.97 38.61
CA THR A 240 -3.06 21.66 39.32
C THR A 240 -1.70 21.32 38.69
N LEU A 241 -1.43 20.04 38.40
CA LEU A 241 -0.19 19.64 37.74
C LEU A 241 -0.06 20.22 36.33
N CYS A 242 -1.15 20.24 35.55
CA CYS A 242 -1.14 20.80 34.20
C CYS A 242 -0.84 22.30 34.18
N LYS A 243 -1.31 23.06 35.16
CA LYS A 243 -0.99 24.49 35.32
C LYS A 243 0.50 24.74 35.61
N SER A 244 1.17 23.81 36.27
CA SER A 244 2.63 23.85 36.47
C SER A 244 3.42 23.36 35.25
N LEU A 245 2.97 22.27 34.62
CA LEU A 245 3.54 21.78 33.35
C LEU A 245 3.43 22.80 32.21
N GLN A 246 2.42 23.68 32.23
CA GLN A 246 2.28 24.79 31.28
C GLN A 246 3.36 25.87 31.47
N LYS A 247 3.91 26.04 32.68
CA LYS A 247 5.00 26.98 32.98
C LYS A 247 6.39 26.38 32.77
N SER A 248 6.50 25.05 32.88
CA SER A 248 7.77 24.33 32.83
C SER A 248 8.19 24.04 31.39
N ASP A 249 9.33 24.59 31.00
CA ASP A 249 9.97 24.41 29.70
C ASP A 249 10.87 23.16 29.62
N ASN A 250 11.09 22.45 30.73
CA ASN A 250 12.12 21.41 30.85
C ASN A 250 11.61 19.97 30.63
N ILE A 251 10.36 19.66 31.02
CA ILE A 251 9.82 18.31 30.87
C ILE A 251 9.49 18.06 29.40
N GLN A 252 10.15 17.07 28.81
CA GLN A 252 10.04 16.69 27.40
C GLN A 252 9.33 15.35 27.21
N ILE A 253 9.41 14.46 28.20
CA ILE A 253 8.81 13.12 28.19
C ILE A 253 7.98 12.94 29.46
N LEU A 254 6.68 12.68 29.30
CA LEU A 254 5.73 12.51 30.40
C LEU A 254 4.88 11.25 30.20
N ASP A 255 5.03 10.28 31.09
CA ASP A 255 4.11 9.14 31.17
C ASP A 255 3.01 9.45 32.18
N TYR A 256 1.79 9.71 31.69
CA TYR A 256 0.61 9.98 32.51
C TYR A 256 -0.42 8.85 32.40
N SER A 257 -0.04 7.70 31.84
CA SER A 257 -0.96 6.59 31.59
C SER A 257 -1.55 6.02 32.88
N TRP A 258 -2.72 5.38 32.79
CA TRP A 258 -3.35 4.69 33.94
C TRP A 258 -3.59 5.58 35.19
N ASN A 259 -4.02 6.82 35.02
CA ASN A 259 -4.40 7.73 36.12
C ASN A 259 -5.92 8.03 36.20
N SER A 260 -6.72 7.50 35.27
CA SER A 260 -8.17 7.73 35.16
C SER A 260 -8.57 9.22 35.05
N LEU A 261 -7.77 10.02 34.34
CA LEU A 261 -7.98 11.47 34.16
C LEU A 261 -9.41 11.84 33.70
N GLY A 262 -10.01 11.06 32.79
CA GLY A 262 -11.35 11.31 32.23
C GLY A 262 -12.53 10.88 33.11
N GLN A 263 -12.29 10.21 34.25
CA GLN A 263 -13.37 9.71 35.10
C GLN A 263 -13.94 10.76 36.06
N ASP A 264 -13.18 11.82 36.37
CA ASP A 264 -13.46 12.74 37.47
C ASP A 264 -13.93 14.12 36.97
N ARG A 265 -15.25 14.35 37.02
CA ARG A 265 -15.93 15.54 36.47
C ARG A 265 -16.00 16.74 37.44
N VAL A 266 -15.11 16.82 38.43
CA VAL A 266 -14.99 18.02 39.27
C VAL A 266 -14.42 19.18 38.44
N ASN A 267 -15.26 20.20 38.19
CA ASN A 267 -14.94 21.52 37.62
C ASN A 267 -14.11 21.52 36.31
N ASP A 268 -14.76 21.42 35.14
CA ASP A 268 -14.18 21.67 33.79
C ASP A 268 -12.76 21.11 33.56
N SER A 269 -12.43 20.00 34.23
CA SER A 269 -11.07 19.49 34.37
C SER A 269 -10.46 19.10 33.03
N ILE A 270 -11.30 18.57 32.14
CA ILE A 270 -10.94 18.24 30.76
C ILE A 270 -10.64 19.50 29.93
N SER A 271 -11.37 20.60 30.13
CA SER A 271 -11.15 21.87 29.42
C SER A 271 -9.82 22.51 29.84
N ASP A 272 -9.51 22.48 31.14
CA ASP A 272 -8.21 22.93 31.67
C ASP A 272 -7.05 22.05 31.17
N PHE A 273 -7.24 20.72 31.09
CA PHE A 273 -6.26 19.78 30.52
C PHE A 273 -6.06 20.01 29.01
N SER A 274 -7.15 20.26 28.28
CA SER A 274 -7.11 20.57 26.84
C SER A 274 -6.37 21.87 26.57
N ARG A 275 -6.64 22.90 27.37
CA ARG A 275 -5.93 24.20 27.32
C ARG A 275 -4.44 24.04 27.63
N TYR A 276 -4.06 23.11 28.52
CA TYR A 276 -2.66 22.74 28.70
C TYR A 276 -2.05 22.11 27.43
N LEU A 277 -2.72 21.15 26.79
CA LEU A 277 -2.24 20.58 25.51
C LEU A 277 -2.13 21.63 24.41
N PHE A 278 -3.06 22.57 24.33
CA PHE A 278 -3.01 23.68 23.36
C PHE A 278 -1.79 24.60 23.59
N LEU A 279 -1.47 24.91 24.85
CA LEU A 279 -0.39 25.86 25.22
C LEU A 279 0.98 25.21 25.46
N ASN A 280 1.14 23.89 25.29
CA ASN A 280 2.38 23.21 25.63
C ASN A 280 3.44 23.29 24.52
N GLU A 281 4.58 23.90 24.84
CA GLU A 281 5.74 24.06 23.95
C GLU A 281 6.96 23.22 24.37
N SER A 282 6.84 22.41 25.44
CA SER A 282 7.95 21.62 26.03
C SER A 282 7.87 20.11 25.82
N ILE A 283 6.67 19.50 25.86
CA ILE A 283 6.54 18.04 25.76
C ILE A 283 6.59 17.58 24.31
N ILE A 284 7.53 16.67 24.05
CA ILE A 284 7.77 16.04 22.75
C ILE A 284 7.17 14.63 22.73
N HIS A 285 7.12 13.94 23.88
CA HIS A 285 6.59 12.58 24.02
C HIS A 285 5.64 12.45 25.23
N LEU A 286 4.38 12.13 24.97
CA LEU A 286 3.31 12.07 25.96
C LEU A 286 2.59 10.72 25.94
N ASP A 287 2.38 10.12 27.11
CA ASP A 287 1.48 8.98 27.28
C ASP A 287 0.21 9.35 28.06
N LEU A 288 -0.94 9.19 27.42
CA LEU A 288 -2.27 9.37 27.99
C LEU A 288 -3.08 8.07 27.97
N SER A 289 -2.46 6.93 27.70
CA SER A 289 -3.15 5.64 27.55
C SER A 289 -3.88 5.23 28.83
N ASN A 290 -5.06 4.62 28.69
CA ASN A 290 -5.87 4.07 29.78
C ASN A 290 -6.23 5.09 30.86
N ASN A 291 -6.58 6.31 30.42
CA ASN A 291 -7.03 7.39 31.30
C ASN A 291 -8.54 7.56 31.32
N ASN A 292 -9.28 6.62 30.73
CA ASN A 292 -10.72 6.54 30.81
C ASN A 292 -11.44 7.76 30.18
N PHE A 293 -10.79 8.44 29.22
CA PHE A 293 -11.37 9.54 28.46
C PHE A 293 -12.53 9.02 27.60
N SER A 294 -13.70 9.63 27.77
CA SER A 294 -14.92 9.35 27.00
C SER A 294 -14.88 10.03 25.62
N THR A 295 -15.81 9.69 24.74
CA THR A 295 -15.87 10.26 23.38
C THR A 295 -16.01 11.79 23.39
N SER A 296 -16.75 12.37 24.36
CA SER A 296 -16.83 13.83 24.51
C SER A 296 -15.49 14.46 24.90
N ASP A 297 -14.72 13.78 25.74
CA ASP A 297 -13.41 14.26 26.19
C ASP A 297 -12.42 14.20 25.02
N CYS A 298 -12.47 13.13 24.21
CA CYS A 298 -11.64 12.97 23.03
C CYS A 298 -11.89 14.07 21.98
N ILE A 299 -13.14 14.52 21.81
CA ILE A 299 -13.48 15.64 20.89
C ILE A 299 -12.82 16.95 21.38
N ILE A 300 -12.88 17.23 22.68
CA ILE A 300 -12.27 18.43 23.26
C ILE A 300 -10.74 18.39 23.08
N LEU A 301 -10.12 17.26 23.45
CA LEU A 301 -8.67 17.06 23.35
C LEU A 301 -8.17 17.09 21.89
N SER A 302 -8.95 16.57 20.92
CA SER A 302 -8.54 16.57 19.51
C SER A 302 -8.40 17.97 18.94
N GLU A 303 -9.29 18.91 19.30
CA GLU A 303 -9.17 20.30 18.81
C GLU A 303 -7.93 21.01 19.36
N SER A 304 -7.56 20.78 20.62
CA SER A 304 -6.32 21.32 21.17
C SER A 304 -5.06 20.65 20.58
N ILE A 305 -5.12 19.34 20.33
CA ILE A 305 -4.01 18.58 19.74
C ILE A 305 -3.78 18.92 18.26
N LYS A 306 -4.81 19.33 17.50
CA LYS A 306 -4.67 19.85 16.12
C LYS A 306 -3.74 21.07 16.02
N VAL A 307 -3.77 21.95 17.01
CA VAL A 307 -2.99 23.21 17.05
C VAL A 307 -1.64 23.02 17.74
N ASN A 308 -1.47 21.96 18.56
CA ASN A 308 -0.18 21.65 19.16
C ASN A 308 0.73 20.93 18.15
N HIS A 309 1.85 21.55 17.77
CA HIS A 309 2.85 20.94 16.88
C HIS A 309 4.09 20.40 17.61
N THR A 310 4.17 20.60 18.93
CA THR A 310 5.27 20.22 19.83
C THR A 310 5.32 18.71 20.10
N ILE A 311 4.17 18.11 20.42
CA ILE A 311 4.05 16.70 20.80
C ILE A 311 4.14 15.84 19.54
N ARG A 312 5.22 15.05 19.41
CA ARG A 312 5.54 14.21 18.24
C ARG A 312 5.28 12.74 18.51
N GLY A 313 5.48 12.30 19.75
CA GLY A 313 5.05 10.99 20.23
C GLY A 313 3.81 11.14 21.12
N LEU A 314 2.68 10.59 20.70
CA LEU A 314 1.46 10.55 21.51
C LEU A 314 0.96 9.11 21.60
N HIS A 315 0.74 8.65 22.82
CA HIS A 315 0.05 7.38 23.10
C HIS A 315 -1.29 7.67 23.77
N PHE A 316 -2.35 7.02 23.30
CA PHE A 316 -3.73 7.29 23.73
C PHE A 316 -4.57 6.01 23.86
N ASP A 317 -3.93 4.84 23.87
CA ASP A 317 -4.59 3.53 23.78
C ASP A 317 -5.48 3.25 25.00
N GLY A 318 -6.62 2.56 24.81
CA GLY A 318 -7.55 2.25 25.90
C GLY A 318 -8.39 3.44 26.41
N ASN A 319 -8.56 4.45 25.56
CA ASN A 319 -9.55 5.52 25.71
C ASN A 319 -10.64 5.40 24.61
N SER A 320 -11.65 6.27 24.60
CA SER A 320 -12.66 6.34 23.51
C SER A 320 -12.17 7.09 22.26
N GLY A 321 -10.90 6.91 21.90
CA GLY A 321 -10.27 7.51 20.72
C GLY A 321 -8.94 6.82 20.39
N ILE A 322 -8.40 7.11 19.20
CA ILE A 322 -7.11 6.60 18.71
C ILE A 322 -6.20 7.76 18.29
N VAL A 323 -4.92 7.47 17.99
CA VAL A 323 -4.01 8.40 17.32
C VAL A 323 -3.83 7.98 15.87
N ASN A 324 -4.04 8.87 14.93
CA ASN A 324 -3.85 8.60 13.50
C ASN A 324 -2.40 8.81 13.04
N ALA A 325 -2.08 8.50 11.78
CA ALA A 325 -0.73 8.63 11.24
C ALA A 325 -0.18 10.07 11.22
N LEU A 326 -1.07 11.08 11.24
CA LEU A 326 -0.71 12.49 11.41
C LEU A 326 -0.42 12.89 12.88
N GLY A 327 -0.53 11.95 13.82
CA GLY A 327 -0.25 12.17 15.24
C GLY A 327 -1.39 12.87 15.99
N TYR A 328 -2.60 12.94 15.42
CA TYR A 328 -3.76 13.61 16.02
C TYR A 328 -4.75 12.60 16.64
N ILE A 329 -5.52 13.06 17.64
CA ILE A 329 -6.55 12.24 18.30
C ILE A 329 -7.80 12.18 17.41
N GLU A 330 -8.30 10.97 17.16
CA GLU A 330 -9.59 10.71 16.54
C GLU A 330 -10.56 10.07 17.54
N PRO A 331 -11.66 10.76 17.90
CA PRO A 331 -12.72 10.18 18.72
C PRO A 331 -13.36 8.95 18.04
N LYS A 332 -13.70 7.92 18.83
CA LYS A 332 -14.48 6.77 18.36
C LYS A 332 -15.81 6.68 19.11
N SER A 333 -16.82 6.12 18.44
CA SER A 333 -18.21 6.03 18.93
C SER A 333 -18.44 4.96 20.00
N TYR A 334 -17.44 4.13 20.29
CA TYR A 334 -17.48 3.07 21.28
C TYR A 334 -16.21 3.08 22.15
N VAL A 335 -16.30 2.50 23.36
CA VAL A 335 -15.17 2.37 24.28
C VAL A 335 -14.22 1.30 23.76
N CYS A 336 -12.95 1.64 23.55
CA CYS A 336 -11.93 0.67 23.17
C CYS A 336 -11.62 -0.25 24.36
N THR A 337 -12.13 -1.49 24.32
CA THR A 337 -11.79 -2.52 25.31
C THR A 337 -10.43 -3.14 24.96
N GLN A 338 -9.55 -3.29 25.94
CA GLN A 338 -8.25 -3.94 25.73
C GLN A 338 -8.46 -5.39 25.25
N LYS A 339 -8.04 -5.68 24.01
CA LYS A 339 -8.10 -7.04 23.43
C LYS A 339 -7.08 -7.99 24.06
N ASP A 340 -5.94 -7.47 24.47
CA ASP A 340 -4.89 -8.18 25.20
C ASP A 340 -4.87 -7.74 26.67
N GLY A 341 -4.71 -8.69 27.60
CA GLY A 341 -4.57 -8.37 29.03
C GLY A 341 -3.34 -7.51 29.34
N TYR A 342 -3.44 -6.74 30.43
CA TYR A 342 -2.47 -5.72 30.93
C TYR A 342 -1.01 -5.89 30.47
N LYS A 343 -0.63 -5.21 29.38
CA LYS A 343 0.77 -5.04 28.96
C LYS A 343 1.31 -3.71 29.47
N SER A 344 1.88 -3.69 30.67
CA SER A 344 2.62 -2.53 31.18
C SER A 344 3.93 -2.37 30.39
N SER A 345 3.92 -1.42 29.45
CA SER A 345 5.07 -1.04 28.62
C SER A 345 5.31 0.45 28.85
N ARG A 346 6.51 0.82 29.29
CA ARG A 346 6.88 2.22 29.58
C ARG A 346 7.16 3.01 28.31
N LEU A 347 7.09 4.34 28.39
CA LEU A 347 7.71 5.20 27.38
C LEU A 347 9.18 4.80 27.18
N CYS A 348 9.60 4.63 25.92
CA CYS A 348 10.95 4.20 25.54
C CYS A 348 11.41 2.85 26.16
N GLY A 349 10.48 1.95 26.51
CA GLY A 349 10.75 0.57 26.95
C GLY A 349 10.50 -0.49 25.88
N ASP A 350 10.69 -1.77 26.23
CA ASP A 350 10.54 -2.91 25.30
C ASP A 350 9.09 -3.10 24.80
N LEU A 351 8.97 -3.40 23.50
CA LEU A 351 7.79 -3.93 22.77
C LEU A 351 6.42 -3.41 23.23
N ARG A 352 6.09 -2.19 22.79
CA ARG A 352 4.70 -1.74 22.59
C ARG A 352 4.09 -2.48 21.38
N SER A 353 2.77 -2.47 21.23
CA SER A 353 2.07 -3.17 20.14
C SER A 353 2.43 -2.59 18.76
N GLU A 354 2.51 -3.47 17.75
CA GLU A 354 2.82 -3.12 16.35
C GLU A 354 1.79 -2.16 15.71
N GLU A 355 0.60 -2.02 16.30
CA GLU A 355 -0.49 -1.14 15.85
C GLU A 355 -0.37 0.33 16.33
N ASN A 356 0.62 0.68 17.17
CA ASN A 356 0.70 2.03 17.73
C ASN A 356 1.33 3.05 16.75
N MET A 357 0.70 4.21 16.54
CA MET A 357 1.13 5.23 15.57
C MET A 357 2.19 6.25 16.08
N CYS A 358 2.80 6.04 17.25
CA CYS A 358 3.76 6.99 17.81
C CYS A 358 5.06 7.07 16.99
N TRP A 359 5.36 8.26 16.45
CA TRP A 359 6.51 8.49 15.57
C TRP A 359 7.85 8.22 16.25
N ILE A 360 7.99 8.60 17.53
CA ILE A 360 9.23 8.44 18.30
C ILE A 360 9.49 6.96 18.60
N CYS A 361 8.51 6.25 19.18
CA CYS A 361 8.64 4.84 19.54
C CYS A 361 8.92 3.94 18.33
N ASN A 362 8.31 4.25 17.18
CA ASN A 362 8.46 3.48 15.96
C ASN A 362 9.57 4.01 15.04
N ASN A 363 10.35 5.01 15.46
CA ASN A 363 11.48 5.58 14.73
C ASN A 363 11.08 6.02 13.29
N TRP A 364 9.94 6.69 13.16
CA TRP A 364 9.47 7.30 11.91
C TRP A 364 10.42 8.42 11.50
N ALA A 365 10.65 8.57 10.21
CA ALA A 365 11.55 9.60 9.68
C ALA A 365 10.81 10.64 8.86
N ASP A 366 11.32 11.87 8.90
CA ASP A 366 10.74 13.00 8.19
C ASP A 366 11.14 12.98 6.71
N VAL A 367 10.15 12.85 5.83
CA VAL A 367 10.32 12.76 4.38
C VAL A 367 9.73 13.99 3.72
N PHE A 368 10.54 14.66 2.90
CA PHE A 368 10.09 15.73 2.02
C PHE A 368 9.53 15.13 0.72
N ILE A 369 8.32 15.53 0.35
CA ILE A 369 7.64 15.05 -0.87
C ILE A 369 7.28 16.25 -1.73
N GLU A 370 7.66 16.19 -3.01
CA GLU A 370 7.39 17.24 -4.00
C GLU A 370 6.47 16.73 -5.11
N TRP A 371 5.62 17.63 -5.59
CA TRP A 371 4.84 17.51 -6.81
C TRP A 371 5.26 18.67 -7.71
N ASP A 372 6.23 18.40 -8.58
CA ASP A 372 6.70 19.32 -9.61
C ASP A 372 5.86 19.12 -10.87
N PRO A 373 5.04 20.10 -11.30
CA PRO A 373 4.22 20.01 -12.50
C PRO A 373 4.99 19.62 -13.76
N SER A 374 6.28 19.93 -13.87
CA SER A 374 7.09 19.57 -15.04
C SER A 374 7.42 18.06 -15.11
N ARG A 375 7.26 17.33 -14.00
CA ARG A 375 7.61 15.91 -13.82
C ARG A 375 6.40 14.99 -13.64
N ILE A 376 5.18 15.52 -13.84
CA ILE A 376 3.94 14.74 -13.78
C ILE A 376 3.65 14.07 -15.13
N VAL A 377 3.15 12.84 -15.07
CA VAL A 377 2.67 12.10 -16.25
C VAL A 377 1.28 12.61 -16.65
N TRP A 378 1.25 13.83 -17.20
CA TRP A 378 0.02 14.48 -17.62
C TRP A 378 -0.70 13.74 -18.76
N ASN A 379 -2.02 13.60 -18.65
CA ASN A 379 -2.87 13.49 -19.84
C ASN A 379 -2.61 14.72 -20.75
N ARG A 380 -2.51 14.52 -22.07
CA ARG A 380 -2.25 15.58 -23.06
C ARG A 380 -3.15 16.82 -22.93
N ARG A 381 -4.45 16.65 -22.62
CA ARG A 381 -5.43 17.73 -22.43
C ARG A 381 -5.09 18.58 -21.19
N LEU A 382 -4.71 17.93 -20.08
CA LEU A 382 -4.22 18.61 -18.88
C LEU A 382 -2.84 19.23 -19.08
N LYS A 383 -1.95 18.60 -19.87
CA LYS A 383 -0.56 19.06 -20.07
C LYS A 383 -0.50 20.50 -20.59
N HIS A 384 -1.33 20.83 -21.58
CA HIS A 384 -1.38 22.18 -22.14
C HIS A 384 -1.92 23.18 -21.09
N PHE A 385 -2.98 22.82 -20.37
CA PHE A 385 -3.58 23.68 -19.35
C PHE A 385 -2.65 23.92 -18.14
N ALA A 386 -2.04 22.85 -17.61
CA ALA A 386 -1.12 22.93 -16.48
C ALA A 386 0.06 23.86 -16.79
N LEU A 387 0.78 23.58 -17.87
CA LEU A 387 1.97 24.36 -18.26
C LEU A 387 1.65 25.84 -18.59
N PHE A 388 0.42 26.17 -18.96
CA PHE A 388 0.02 27.54 -19.33
C PHE A 388 -0.65 28.33 -18.20
N LYS A 389 -1.35 27.66 -17.27
CA LYS A 389 -2.22 28.31 -16.24
C LYS A 389 -1.76 28.15 -14.78
N LEU A 390 -0.68 27.41 -14.52
CA LEU A 390 -0.01 27.38 -13.19
C LEU A 390 0.49 28.76 -12.73
N SER A 391 0.51 29.75 -13.62
CA SER A 391 0.83 31.15 -13.39
C SER A 391 -0.29 31.99 -12.75
N SER A 392 -1.56 31.55 -12.76
CA SER A 392 -2.69 32.44 -12.45
C SER A 392 -3.75 31.94 -11.45
N GLN A 393 -3.78 30.66 -11.07
CA GLN A 393 -4.78 30.11 -10.12
C GLN A 393 -4.15 29.12 -9.12
N THR A 394 -4.54 29.25 -7.85
CA THR A 394 -4.11 28.39 -6.73
C THR A 394 -5.04 27.17 -6.59
N GLU A 395 -5.03 26.31 -7.60
CA GLU A 395 -5.71 25.01 -7.55
C GLU A 395 -5.12 24.13 -6.44
N PRO A 396 -5.92 23.37 -5.68
CA PRO A 396 -5.39 22.48 -4.66
C PRO A 396 -4.77 21.24 -5.30
N VAL A 397 -3.60 20.86 -4.79
CA VAL A 397 -2.98 19.55 -5.05
C VAL A 397 -2.95 18.80 -3.72
N TYR A 398 -3.45 17.57 -3.72
CA TYR A 398 -3.41 16.70 -2.55
C TYR A 398 -2.41 15.56 -2.78
N ILE A 399 -1.79 15.10 -1.70
CA ILE A 399 -1.13 13.80 -1.64
C ILE A 399 -2.03 12.83 -0.86
N HIS A 400 -2.08 11.59 -1.33
CA HIS A 400 -2.85 10.49 -0.76
C HIS A 400 -1.88 9.39 -0.37
N LEU A 401 -1.61 9.21 0.93
CA LEU A 401 -0.65 8.23 1.45
C LEU A 401 -1.37 6.99 1.99
N GLU A 402 -0.80 5.80 1.76
CA GLU A 402 -1.32 4.52 2.26
C GLU A 402 -1.51 4.51 3.79
N ILE A 403 -0.60 5.16 4.53
CA ILE A 403 -0.67 5.27 5.99
C ILE A 403 -1.79 6.16 6.51
N ASP A 404 -2.35 7.03 5.66
CA ASP A 404 -3.49 7.90 5.96
C ASP A 404 -4.80 7.30 5.40
N GLU A 405 -4.82 5.99 5.12
CA GLU A 405 -5.89 5.30 4.38
C GLU A 405 -6.20 5.97 3.01
N PHE A 406 -5.24 6.68 2.42
CA PHE A 406 -5.35 7.52 1.23
C PHE A 406 -6.29 8.73 1.35
N GLU A 407 -6.56 9.23 2.55
CA GLU A 407 -7.25 10.51 2.72
C GLU A 407 -6.45 11.70 2.13
N PRO A 408 -7.12 12.74 1.60
CA PRO A 408 -6.45 13.86 0.91
C PRO A 408 -5.72 14.79 1.88
N PHE A 409 -4.39 14.87 1.75
CA PHE A 409 -3.56 15.84 2.47
C PHE A 409 -3.12 16.98 1.54
N LEU A 410 -3.50 18.22 1.84
CA LEU A 410 -3.23 19.38 0.97
C LEU A 410 -1.74 19.77 0.97
N LEU A 411 -1.16 19.97 -0.22
CA LEU A 411 0.23 20.40 -0.41
C LEU A 411 0.38 21.93 -0.39
N ASN A 412 1.57 22.40 -0.05
CA ASN A 412 1.93 23.82 -0.07
C ASN A 412 2.51 24.19 -1.44
N ARG A 413 1.90 25.11 -2.18
CA ARG A 413 2.52 25.68 -3.39
C ARG A 413 3.61 26.69 -2.99
N ASN A 414 4.84 26.49 -3.44
CA ASN A 414 5.94 27.44 -3.27
C ASN A 414 5.98 28.49 -4.41
N ASP A 415 6.90 29.46 -4.30
CA ASP A 415 7.02 30.57 -5.27
C ASP A 415 7.36 30.11 -6.69
N PHE A 416 8.06 28.97 -6.82
CA PHE A 416 8.40 28.34 -8.11
C PHE A 416 7.24 27.54 -8.72
N GLY A 417 6.11 27.43 -8.04
CA GLY A 417 4.93 26.67 -8.50
C GLY A 417 5.01 25.15 -8.33
N VAL A 418 6.03 24.67 -7.61
CA VAL A 418 6.09 23.30 -7.11
C VAL A 418 5.23 23.19 -5.85
N TYR A 419 4.57 22.06 -5.66
CA TYR A 419 3.76 21.79 -4.47
C TYR A 419 4.50 20.80 -3.56
N GLU A 420 4.58 21.09 -2.26
CA GLU A 420 5.46 20.37 -1.34
C GLU A 420 4.82 20.14 0.04
N CYS A 421 5.25 19.07 0.70
CA CYS A 421 5.02 18.86 2.13
C CYS A 421 6.18 18.09 2.77
N THR A 422 6.25 18.15 4.10
CA THR A 422 7.09 17.24 4.90
C THR A 422 6.18 16.37 5.75
N ARG A 423 6.43 15.06 5.76
CA ARG A 423 5.63 14.06 6.48
C ARG A 423 6.54 13.16 7.29
N ALA A 424 6.22 12.97 8.58
CA ALA A 424 6.76 11.84 9.34
C ALA A 424 6.15 10.56 8.76
N LEU A 425 7.01 9.62 8.37
CA LEU A 425 6.65 8.36 7.70
C LEU A 425 7.34 7.16 8.39
N PRO A 426 6.67 6.00 8.53
CA PRO A 426 7.31 4.78 9.03
C PRO A 426 8.47 4.32 8.14
N LYS A 427 9.30 3.41 8.67
CA LYS A 427 10.37 2.77 7.90
C LYS A 427 9.82 1.71 6.95
N GLY A 428 10.48 1.55 5.82
CA GLY A 428 10.08 0.60 4.77
C GLY A 428 9.38 1.28 3.59
N LYS A 429 8.51 0.53 2.90
CA LYS A 429 7.85 0.96 1.66
C LYS A 429 6.49 1.57 1.94
N ILE A 430 6.22 2.77 1.41
CA ILE A 430 4.94 3.47 1.54
C ILE A 430 4.46 3.85 0.14
N ARG A 431 3.19 3.54 -0.15
CA ARG A 431 2.55 3.87 -1.42
C ARG A 431 1.79 5.20 -1.32
N PHE A 432 1.75 5.95 -2.41
CA PHE A 432 1.02 7.21 -2.49
C PHE A 432 0.71 7.61 -3.93
N PHE A 433 -0.25 8.52 -4.11
CA PHE A 433 -0.45 9.21 -5.37
C PHE A 433 -0.85 10.66 -5.09
N PHE A 434 -0.89 11.49 -6.12
CA PHE A 434 -1.35 12.87 -6.00
C PHE A 434 -2.72 13.04 -6.66
N SER A 435 -3.47 14.05 -6.28
CA SER A 435 -4.65 14.45 -7.03
C SER A 435 -4.63 15.94 -7.37
N TYR A 436 -5.07 16.23 -8.59
CA TYR A 436 -5.22 17.58 -9.13
C TYR A 436 -6.54 17.63 -9.90
N ARG A 437 -7.42 18.58 -9.55
CA ARG A 437 -8.76 18.73 -10.16
C ARG A 437 -9.60 17.44 -10.23
N GLY A 438 -9.57 16.65 -9.16
CA GLY A 438 -10.34 15.40 -9.10
C GLY A 438 -9.88 14.35 -10.12
N ILE A 439 -8.58 14.29 -10.40
CA ILE A 439 -7.93 13.26 -11.22
C ILE A 439 -6.67 12.80 -10.49
N ALA A 440 -6.48 11.48 -10.36
CA ALA A 440 -5.27 10.89 -9.79
C ALA A 440 -4.06 11.11 -10.73
N GLN A 441 -2.90 11.42 -10.15
CA GLN A 441 -1.67 11.77 -10.84
C GLN A 441 -0.49 11.02 -10.23
N ILE A 442 0.42 10.58 -11.09
CA ILE A 442 1.72 10.01 -10.73
C ILE A 442 2.86 10.93 -11.20
N SER A 443 3.89 11.05 -10.37
CA SER A 443 5.12 11.77 -10.68
C SER A 443 6.18 10.78 -11.16
N ASN A 444 6.90 11.11 -12.25
CA ASN A 444 7.97 10.24 -12.77
C ASN A 444 9.26 10.29 -11.93
N GLN A 445 9.30 11.14 -10.90
CA GLN A 445 10.37 11.20 -9.91
C GLN A 445 10.45 9.96 -9.02
N TYR A 446 9.32 9.29 -8.82
CA TYR A 446 9.18 8.19 -7.89
C TYR A 446 8.84 6.90 -8.65
N PRO A 447 9.37 5.74 -8.24
CA PRO A 447 8.91 4.44 -8.73
C PRO A 447 7.40 4.30 -8.63
N VAL A 448 6.80 3.53 -9.54
CA VAL A 448 5.36 3.24 -9.57
C VAL A 448 5.07 1.76 -9.39
N GLU A 449 3.91 1.44 -8.84
CA GLU A 449 3.34 0.09 -8.84
C GLU A 449 1.81 0.11 -8.98
N VAL A 450 1.25 -1.05 -9.31
CA VAL A 450 -0.20 -1.25 -9.35
C VAL A 450 -0.72 -1.53 -7.94
N PHE A 451 -1.86 -0.93 -7.58
CA PHE A 451 -2.54 -1.09 -6.31
C PHE A 451 -3.87 -1.81 -6.54
N ASP A 452 -4.06 -2.97 -5.89
CA ASP A 452 -5.22 -3.86 -6.05
C ASP A 452 -5.79 -4.25 -4.67
N PRO A 453 -7.07 -3.98 -4.37
CA PRO A 453 -8.05 -3.28 -5.21
C PRO A 453 -7.67 -1.80 -5.42
N PRO A 454 -8.01 -1.18 -6.58
CA PRO A 454 -7.72 0.23 -6.85
C PRO A 454 -8.20 1.17 -5.74
N VAL A 455 -7.43 2.22 -5.46
CA VAL A 455 -7.83 3.21 -4.45
C VAL A 455 -8.99 4.04 -4.97
N ASP A 456 -10.10 4.01 -4.24
CA ASP A 456 -11.32 4.79 -4.51
C ASP A 456 -11.50 5.86 -3.44
N LYS A 457 -11.47 7.13 -3.85
CA LYS A 457 -11.63 8.29 -2.95
C LYS A 457 -12.43 9.41 -3.60
N THR A 458 -13.02 10.26 -2.79
CA THR A 458 -13.65 11.51 -3.26
C THR A 458 -12.73 12.68 -2.93
N VAL A 459 -12.44 13.52 -3.91
CA VAL A 459 -11.61 14.71 -3.74
C VAL A 459 -12.40 15.96 -4.10
N HIS A 460 -12.41 16.92 -3.18
CA HIS A 460 -12.87 18.28 -3.41
C HIS A 460 -11.72 19.07 -4.06
N PHE A 461 -12.01 19.86 -5.09
CA PHE A 461 -10.97 20.62 -5.80
C PHE A 461 -11.37 22.05 -6.14
N TYR A 462 -12.67 22.36 -6.18
CA TYR A 462 -13.16 23.70 -6.47
C TYR A 462 -14.52 23.91 -5.81
N GLY A 463 -14.77 25.02 -5.11
CA GLY A 463 -16.07 25.29 -4.45
C GLY A 463 -16.61 24.09 -3.66
N GLU A 464 -17.87 23.72 -3.92
CA GLU A 464 -18.50 22.48 -3.43
C GLU A 464 -18.25 21.25 -4.34
N PHE A 465 -17.59 21.45 -5.49
CA PHE A 465 -17.34 20.39 -6.47
C PHE A 465 -16.37 19.34 -5.92
N SER A 466 -16.87 18.11 -5.90
CA SER A 466 -16.11 16.91 -5.59
C SER A 466 -16.18 15.94 -6.76
N LYS A 467 -15.13 15.12 -6.91
CA LYS A 467 -15.08 14.07 -7.92
C LYS A 467 -14.49 12.80 -7.30
N ARG A 468 -15.13 11.68 -7.58
CA ARG A 468 -14.62 10.35 -7.27
C ARG A 468 -13.43 10.06 -8.17
N ILE A 469 -12.32 9.64 -7.58
CA ILE A 469 -11.09 9.27 -8.26
C ILE A 469 -10.79 7.80 -8.02
N MET A 470 -10.35 7.12 -9.07
CA MET A 470 -9.81 5.77 -9.02
C MET A 470 -8.31 5.86 -9.29
N ALA A 471 -7.47 5.35 -8.39
CA ALA A 471 -6.03 5.24 -8.59
C ALA A 471 -5.62 3.76 -8.62
N VAL A 472 -5.40 3.25 -9.83
CA VAL A 472 -4.88 1.89 -10.08
C VAL A 472 -3.36 1.84 -9.98
N VAL A 473 -2.67 2.92 -10.38
CA VAL A 473 -1.22 3.03 -10.31
C VAL A 473 -0.86 4.13 -9.31
N VAL A 474 0.05 3.80 -8.41
CA VAL A 474 0.51 4.66 -7.33
C VAL A 474 2.03 4.76 -7.36
N ASN A 475 2.57 5.90 -6.96
CA ASN A 475 3.98 6.02 -6.63
C ASN A 475 4.30 5.26 -5.33
N PHE A 476 5.58 4.93 -5.10
CA PHE A 476 6.04 4.47 -3.80
C PHE A 476 7.39 5.07 -3.40
N TYR A 477 7.58 5.21 -2.09
CA TYR A 477 8.82 5.69 -1.46
C TYR A 477 9.39 4.60 -0.53
N GLY A 478 10.72 4.46 -0.50
CA GLY A 478 11.44 3.50 0.34
C GLY A 478 12.26 4.23 1.42
N ASN A 479 11.83 4.12 2.68
CA ASN A 479 12.35 4.88 3.82
C ASN A 479 13.24 4.03 4.75
N GLU A 480 14.24 3.33 4.21
CA GLU A 480 15.04 2.37 4.99
C GLU A 480 16.19 3.02 5.79
N ASN A 481 16.77 4.12 5.29
CA ASN A 481 18.03 4.70 5.79
C ASN A 481 17.89 6.07 6.49
N SER A 482 16.67 6.58 6.66
CA SER A 482 16.45 7.91 7.22
C SER A 482 16.47 7.89 8.76
N GLU A 483 17.14 8.87 9.36
CA GLU A 483 17.12 9.10 10.82
C GLU A 483 15.82 9.81 11.23
N CYS A 484 15.24 9.42 12.37
CA CYS A 484 14.17 10.18 13.01
C CYS A 484 14.73 11.51 13.52
N LYS A 485 14.50 12.59 12.77
CA LYS A 485 14.79 13.96 13.23
C LYS A 485 13.69 14.46 14.15
N SER A 486 12.48 13.92 14.01
CA SER A 486 11.28 14.30 14.74
C SER A 486 10.97 15.78 14.51
N LEU A 487 10.55 16.13 13.30
CA LEU A 487 10.06 17.49 13.05
C LEU A 487 8.70 17.73 13.75
N PRO A 488 8.29 19.00 13.96
CA PRO A 488 6.95 19.32 14.48
C PRO A 488 5.84 18.69 13.63
N ARG A 489 4.67 18.42 14.24
CA ARG A 489 3.51 17.89 13.47
C ARG A 489 3.17 18.82 12.30
N PRO A 490 2.83 18.31 11.11
CA PRO A 490 2.56 19.17 9.96
C PRO A 490 1.26 19.94 10.17
N PHE A 491 1.22 21.22 9.81
CA PHE A 491 -0.03 21.99 9.81
C PHE A 491 -1.01 21.40 8.80
N ILE A 492 -2.16 20.88 9.25
CA ILE A 492 -3.26 20.52 8.36
C ILE A 492 -3.85 21.81 7.79
N LYS A 493 -3.61 22.06 6.49
CA LYS A 493 -4.26 23.15 5.78
C LYS A 493 -5.61 22.69 5.24
N VAL A 494 -6.66 23.43 5.59
CA VAL A 494 -7.95 23.34 4.90
C VAL A 494 -7.87 24.18 3.64
N TYR A 495 -8.24 23.59 2.50
CA TYR A 495 -8.42 24.37 1.27
C TYR A 495 -9.71 25.17 1.38
N ASN A 496 -9.58 26.50 1.46
CA ASN A 496 -10.71 27.41 1.36
C ASN A 496 -10.83 27.82 -0.12
N PRO A 497 -11.86 27.35 -0.86
CA PRO A 497 -12.05 27.74 -2.24
C PRO A 497 -12.34 29.25 -2.33
N PRO A 498 -11.93 29.93 -3.42
CA PRO A 498 -12.30 31.31 -3.64
C PRO A 498 -13.85 31.44 -3.75
N PRO A 499 -14.44 32.53 -3.24
CA PRO A 499 -15.88 32.75 -3.28
C PRO A 499 -16.43 32.73 -4.71
N GLY A 500 -17.63 32.18 -4.87
CA GLY A 500 -18.15 31.72 -6.17
C GLY A 500 -18.46 32.82 -7.18
N ASP A 501 -17.72 32.80 -8.29
CA ASP A 501 -18.22 32.85 -9.68
C ASP A 501 -17.01 32.80 -10.64
N VAL A 502 -16.15 31.79 -10.47
CA VAL A 502 -15.23 31.41 -11.55
C VAL A 502 -16.02 30.38 -12.36
N PRO A 503 -16.34 30.65 -13.64
CA PRO A 503 -17.00 29.67 -14.49
C PRO A 503 -16.17 28.39 -14.56
N GLU A 504 -16.79 27.26 -14.90
CA GLU A 504 -16.04 26.08 -15.29
C GLU A 504 -14.92 26.52 -16.24
N PRO A 505 -13.64 26.23 -15.93
CA PRO A 505 -12.56 26.61 -16.82
C PRO A 505 -12.89 25.97 -18.16
N ASP A 506 -12.84 26.74 -19.24
CA ASP A 506 -13.19 26.27 -20.58
C ASP A 506 -12.21 25.16 -21.00
N ILE A 507 -12.52 23.91 -20.61
CA ILE A 507 -11.67 22.75 -20.87
C ILE A 507 -12.00 22.36 -22.30
N PRO A 508 -11.15 22.69 -23.30
CA PRO A 508 -11.48 22.50 -24.71
C PRO A 508 -11.92 21.05 -24.91
N PRO A 509 -13.04 20.78 -25.60
CA PRO A 509 -13.69 19.47 -25.60
C PRO A 509 -12.72 18.34 -25.94
N TRP A 510 -13.00 17.12 -25.47
CA TRP A 510 -12.18 15.98 -25.86
C TRP A 510 -12.25 15.80 -27.39
N LEU A 511 -11.09 15.75 -28.03
CA LEU A 511 -10.92 15.66 -29.48
C LEU A 511 -10.07 14.44 -29.82
N PHE A 512 -10.56 13.63 -30.76
CA PHE A 512 -9.92 12.39 -31.19
C PHE A 512 -8.47 12.61 -31.65
N GLU A 513 -8.23 13.71 -32.36
CA GLU A 513 -6.96 14.11 -32.97
C GLU A 513 -5.86 14.40 -31.93
N ASN A 514 -6.24 14.72 -30.69
CA ASN A 514 -5.32 15.00 -29.59
C ASN A 514 -5.12 13.78 -28.66
N SER A 515 -6.01 12.79 -28.72
CA SER A 515 -6.02 11.59 -27.88
C SER A 515 -4.87 10.62 -28.17
N ILE A 516 -4.73 9.57 -27.36
CA ILE A 516 -3.86 8.42 -27.66
C ILE A 516 -4.25 7.71 -28.97
N PHE A 517 -5.53 7.77 -29.36
CA PHE A 517 -6.08 7.11 -30.54
C PHE A 517 -5.74 7.80 -31.86
N ALA A 518 -5.22 9.04 -31.83
CA ALA A 518 -5.01 9.87 -33.03
C ALA A 518 -4.15 9.22 -34.15
N GLY A 519 -3.29 8.26 -33.80
CA GLY A 519 -2.50 7.48 -34.76
C GLY A 519 -3.21 6.26 -35.37
N TYR A 520 -4.47 5.99 -34.98
CA TYR A 520 -5.22 4.83 -35.47
C TYR A 520 -5.82 5.11 -36.85
N VAL A 521 -5.43 4.30 -37.84
CA VAL A 521 -5.95 4.40 -39.22
C VAL A 521 -7.40 3.91 -39.26
N GLN A 522 -8.35 4.84 -39.41
CA GLN A 522 -9.78 4.54 -39.46
C GLN A 522 -10.21 4.02 -40.85
N ASP A 523 -11.26 3.20 -40.88
CA ASP A 523 -11.85 2.62 -42.09
C ASP A 523 -12.72 3.65 -42.85
N THR A 524 -12.09 4.71 -43.37
CA THR A 524 -12.78 5.79 -44.11
C THR A 524 -13.22 5.34 -45.52
N PRO A 525 -14.23 6.00 -46.13
CA PRO A 525 -14.66 5.67 -47.49
C PRO A 525 -13.54 5.69 -48.54
N GLU A 526 -12.57 6.61 -48.38
CA GLU A 526 -11.41 6.73 -49.27
C GLU A 526 -10.43 5.57 -49.11
N LEU A 527 -10.21 5.09 -47.88
CA LEU A 527 -9.38 3.92 -47.61
C LEU A 527 -10.05 2.64 -48.13
N LEU A 528 -11.35 2.48 -47.88
CA LEU A 528 -12.12 1.35 -48.40
C LEU A 528 -12.15 1.34 -49.94
N ASN A 529 -12.26 2.50 -50.60
CA ASN A 529 -12.17 2.57 -52.05
C ASN A 529 -10.76 2.21 -52.59
N LYS A 530 -9.68 2.55 -51.88
CA LYS A 530 -8.33 2.08 -52.22
C LYS A 530 -8.20 0.56 -52.10
N CYS A 531 -8.78 -0.03 -51.05
CA CYS A 531 -8.82 -1.49 -50.87
C CYS A 531 -9.63 -2.16 -51.99
N PHE A 532 -10.78 -1.60 -52.37
CA PHE A 532 -11.59 -2.07 -53.50
C PHE A 532 -10.81 -2.09 -54.82
N GLU A 533 -10.10 -1.00 -55.15
CA GLU A 533 -9.32 -0.94 -56.39
C GLU A 533 -8.18 -1.96 -56.42
N ALA A 534 -7.49 -2.17 -55.29
CA ALA A 534 -6.47 -3.20 -55.15
C ALA A 534 -7.07 -4.62 -55.27
N ASP A 535 -8.14 -4.92 -54.52
CA ASP A 535 -8.79 -6.22 -54.56
C ASP A 535 -9.33 -6.54 -55.96
N TRP A 536 -9.97 -5.56 -56.63
CA TRP A 536 -10.49 -5.73 -57.98
C TRP A 536 -9.39 -5.98 -59.01
N GLY A 537 -8.24 -5.32 -58.86
CA GLY A 537 -7.06 -5.54 -59.70
C GLY A 537 -6.46 -6.94 -59.55
N ASN A 538 -6.54 -7.52 -58.35
CA ASN A 538 -6.03 -8.86 -58.04
C ASN A 538 -7.02 -9.99 -58.39
N SER A 539 -8.32 -9.69 -58.53
CA SER A 539 -9.34 -10.67 -58.90
C SER A 539 -9.30 -11.09 -60.38
N LYS A 540 -9.64 -12.35 -60.66
CA LYS A 540 -9.62 -13.00 -61.98
C LYS A 540 -10.83 -12.67 -62.87
N PHE A 541 -11.47 -11.52 -62.68
CA PHE A 541 -12.69 -11.09 -63.39
C PHE A 541 -12.58 -11.18 -64.92
N HIS A 542 -11.40 -10.88 -65.47
CA HIS A 542 -11.10 -10.99 -66.90
C HIS A 542 -11.27 -12.40 -67.49
N ARG A 543 -11.27 -13.46 -66.67
CA ARG A 543 -11.38 -14.85 -67.14
C ARG A 543 -12.82 -15.25 -67.46
N PHE A 544 -13.80 -14.62 -66.83
CA PHE A 544 -15.21 -15.00 -66.94
C PHE A 544 -16.13 -13.86 -67.37
N MET A 545 -15.78 -12.60 -67.10
CA MET A 545 -16.42 -11.41 -67.70
C MET A 545 -15.52 -10.87 -68.83
N LYS A 546 -15.81 -11.25 -70.08
CA LYS A 546 -14.95 -10.92 -71.24
C LYS A 546 -15.13 -9.51 -71.81
N SER A 547 -16.30 -8.89 -71.63
CA SER A 547 -16.60 -7.55 -72.16
C SER A 547 -16.17 -6.45 -71.20
N ASP A 548 -15.43 -5.45 -71.69
CA ASP A 548 -14.95 -4.31 -70.88
C ASP A 548 -16.10 -3.47 -70.34
N ILE A 549 -17.15 -3.27 -71.14
CA ILE A 549 -18.36 -2.53 -70.76
C ILE A 549 -19.08 -3.26 -69.62
N VAL A 550 -19.19 -4.60 -69.73
CA VAL A 550 -19.80 -5.44 -68.67
C VAL A 550 -18.94 -5.41 -67.40
N ARG A 551 -17.61 -5.54 -67.53
CA ARG A 551 -16.68 -5.45 -66.40
C ARG A 551 -16.79 -4.11 -65.68
N PHE A 552 -16.89 -3.00 -66.41
CA PHE A 552 -17.06 -1.67 -65.84
C PHE A 552 -18.41 -1.54 -65.09
N ALA A 553 -19.52 -1.95 -65.71
CA ALA A 553 -20.84 -1.91 -65.08
C ALA A 553 -20.89 -2.77 -63.79
N CYS A 554 -20.31 -3.98 -63.83
CA CYS A 554 -20.22 -4.85 -62.66
C CYS A 554 -19.31 -4.28 -61.57
N LYS A 555 -18.21 -3.60 -61.95
CA LYS A 555 -17.30 -2.94 -61.02
C LYS A 555 -18.02 -1.89 -60.17
N GLU A 556 -18.85 -1.05 -60.79
CA GLU A 556 -19.59 -0.02 -60.06
C GLU A 556 -20.63 -0.60 -59.09
N ILE A 557 -21.31 -1.70 -59.47
CA ILE A 557 -22.25 -2.41 -58.58
C ILE A 557 -21.50 -3.00 -57.37
N VAL A 558 -20.38 -3.69 -57.59
CA VAL A 558 -19.58 -4.26 -56.49
C VAL A 558 -18.96 -3.15 -55.63
N ARG A 559 -18.56 -2.01 -56.20
CA ARG A 559 -18.04 -0.86 -55.43
C ARG A 559 -19.07 -0.33 -54.43
N GLN A 560 -20.34 -0.22 -54.82
CA GLN A 560 -21.43 0.23 -53.94
C GLN A 560 -21.66 -0.71 -52.74
N GLU A 561 -21.41 -2.01 -52.93
CA GLU A 561 -21.58 -3.04 -51.89
C GLU A 561 -20.27 -3.38 -51.13
N TYR A 562 -19.11 -2.90 -51.61
CA TYR A 562 -17.80 -3.31 -51.13
C TYR A 562 -17.59 -3.08 -49.63
N GLN A 563 -18.07 -1.97 -49.06
CA GLN A 563 -17.97 -1.74 -47.61
C GLN A 563 -18.63 -2.88 -46.79
N LYS A 564 -19.76 -3.40 -47.27
CA LYS A 564 -20.50 -4.47 -46.61
C LYS A 564 -19.81 -5.83 -46.81
N ILE A 565 -19.25 -6.07 -47.99
CA ILE A 565 -18.40 -7.24 -48.30
C ILE A 565 -17.15 -7.24 -47.40
N PHE A 566 -16.49 -6.09 -47.27
CA PHE A 566 -15.28 -5.88 -46.49
C PHE A 566 -15.48 -6.15 -44.99
N TYR A 567 -16.52 -5.60 -44.38
CA TYR A 567 -16.80 -5.88 -42.96
C TYR A 567 -17.31 -7.31 -42.74
N THR A 568 -18.06 -7.87 -43.69
CA THR A 568 -18.45 -9.29 -43.68
C THR A 568 -17.20 -10.19 -43.72
N TYR A 569 -16.22 -9.87 -44.56
CA TYR A 569 -14.92 -10.54 -44.58
C TYR A 569 -14.18 -10.43 -43.24
N LYS A 570 -13.96 -9.20 -42.72
CA LYS A 570 -13.28 -9.00 -41.42
C LYS A 570 -13.93 -9.81 -40.29
N TYR A 571 -15.26 -9.84 -40.24
CA TYR A 571 -16.00 -10.64 -39.27
C TYR A 571 -15.67 -12.13 -39.39
N LEU A 572 -15.86 -12.71 -40.58
CA LEU A 572 -15.75 -14.15 -40.82
C LEU A 572 -14.31 -14.66 -40.76
N ALA A 573 -13.35 -13.81 -41.13
CA ALA A 573 -11.93 -14.09 -40.96
C ALA A 573 -11.55 -14.13 -39.48
N SER A 574 -12.10 -13.22 -38.64
CA SER A 574 -11.85 -13.27 -37.19
C SER A 574 -12.40 -14.54 -36.52
N LEU A 575 -13.50 -15.11 -37.04
CA LEU A 575 -14.04 -16.40 -36.59
C LEU A 575 -13.21 -17.62 -37.05
N SER A 576 -12.35 -17.47 -38.06
CA SER A 576 -11.62 -18.57 -38.74
C SER A 576 -10.27 -18.90 -38.08
N VAL A 577 -10.25 -19.01 -36.76
CA VAL A 577 -9.07 -19.15 -35.85
C VAL A 577 -8.15 -20.37 -36.14
N THR A 578 -8.44 -21.20 -37.13
CA THR A 578 -7.68 -22.43 -37.44
C THR A 578 -6.64 -22.28 -38.55
N THR A 579 -6.47 -21.08 -39.13
CA THR A 579 -5.54 -20.83 -40.24
C THR A 579 -4.50 -19.79 -39.86
N SER A 580 -3.22 -20.03 -40.15
CA SER A 580 -2.10 -19.09 -39.94
C SER A 580 -2.09 -17.89 -40.91
N LEU A 581 -3.27 -17.50 -41.37
CA LEU A 581 -3.55 -16.45 -42.34
C LEU A 581 -4.91 -15.85 -41.96
N PHE A 582 -4.97 -14.53 -41.83
CA PHE A 582 -6.24 -13.82 -41.71
C PHE A 582 -7.06 -14.02 -43.00
N SER A 583 -8.04 -14.92 -42.95
CA SER A 583 -8.74 -15.47 -44.11
C SER A 583 -10.03 -16.17 -43.68
N VAL A 584 -11.00 -16.36 -44.57
CA VAL A 584 -12.27 -17.04 -44.24
C VAL A 584 -12.20 -18.52 -44.63
N ASN A 585 -12.35 -19.43 -43.66
CA ASN A 585 -12.33 -20.88 -43.94
C ASN A 585 -13.62 -21.37 -44.62
N LEU A 586 -13.52 -22.48 -45.38
CA LEU A 586 -14.63 -23.07 -46.14
C LEU A 586 -15.91 -23.25 -45.31
N ASN A 587 -15.80 -23.82 -44.10
CA ASN A 587 -16.95 -24.09 -43.23
C ASN A 587 -17.71 -22.80 -42.88
N THR A 588 -17.00 -21.70 -42.60
CA THR A 588 -17.59 -20.41 -42.26
C THR A 588 -18.34 -19.78 -43.45
N ILE A 589 -17.85 -20.00 -44.68
CA ILE A 589 -18.55 -19.57 -45.91
C ILE A 589 -19.81 -20.41 -46.11
N THR A 590 -19.70 -21.74 -45.99
CA THR A 590 -20.83 -22.67 -46.12
C THR A 590 -21.93 -22.35 -45.10
N ASP A 591 -21.58 -22.12 -43.84
CA ASP A 591 -22.52 -21.74 -42.77
C ASP A 591 -23.23 -20.41 -43.07
N LEU A 592 -22.51 -19.41 -43.60
CA LEU A 592 -23.10 -18.15 -44.05
C LEU A 592 -24.09 -18.36 -45.19
N TYR A 593 -23.67 -19.09 -46.23
CA TYR A 593 -24.49 -19.34 -47.42
C TYR A 593 -25.76 -20.13 -47.06
N GLN A 594 -25.64 -21.09 -46.15
CA GLN A 594 -26.76 -21.84 -45.57
C GLN A 594 -27.69 -20.94 -44.75
N LYS A 595 -27.14 -20.12 -43.82
CA LYS A 595 -27.93 -19.20 -42.97
C LYS A 595 -28.67 -18.12 -43.76
N LYS A 596 -28.14 -17.72 -44.93
CA LYS A 596 -28.75 -16.74 -45.82
C LYS A 596 -29.62 -17.34 -46.93
N GLY A 597 -29.71 -18.67 -47.02
CA GLY A 597 -30.59 -19.35 -47.98
C GLY A 597 -30.10 -19.34 -49.43
N PHE A 598 -28.79 -19.26 -49.67
CA PHE A 598 -28.24 -19.27 -51.03
C PHE A 598 -28.31 -20.65 -51.71
N PHE A 599 -28.43 -21.73 -50.94
CA PHE A 599 -28.53 -23.08 -51.50
C PHE A 599 -29.96 -23.43 -51.92
N ASP A 600 -30.13 -23.76 -53.20
CA ASP A 600 -31.38 -24.24 -53.79
C ASP A 600 -31.12 -25.15 -55.00
N LYS A 601 -32.14 -25.38 -55.84
CA LYS A 601 -32.00 -26.19 -57.06
C LYS A 601 -31.07 -25.58 -58.12
N ASN A 602 -30.81 -24.27 -58.07
CA ASN A 602 -30.02 -23.51 -59.04
C ASN A 602 -28.57 -23.29 -58.57
N PHE A 603 -28.30 -23.38 -57.26
CA PHE A 603 -26.96 -23.26 -56.69
C PHE A 603 -26.81 -24.20 -55.48
N LYS A 604 -25.91 -25.18 -55.57
CA LYS A 604 -25.68 -26.23 -54.58
C LYS A 604 -24.34 -26.07 -53.88
N LEU A 605 -24.10 -26.82 -52.81
CA LEU A 605 -22.81 -26.85 -52.12
C LEU A 605 -21.64 -27.22 -53.05
N SER A 606 -21.88 -28.14 -54.01
CA SER A 606 -20.89 -28.49 -55.04
C SER A 606 -20.48 -27.32 -55.93
N ASP A 607 -21.37 -26.35 -56.12
CA ASP A 607 -21.15 -25.21 -57.00
C ASP A 607 -20.33 -24.15 -56.25
N LEU A 608 -20.63 -23.94 -54.95
CA LEU A 608 -19.78 -23.16 -54.04
C LEU A 608 -18.34 -23.72 -53.95
N ASP A 609 -18.19 -25.04 -53.85
CA ASP A 609 -16.88 -25.70 -53.84
C ASP A 609 -16.08 -25.46 -55.14
N ILE A 610 -16.77 -25.29 -56.28
CA ILE A 610 -16.15 -24.97 -57.58
C ILE A 610 -15.74 -23.49 -57.60
N ASP A 611 -16.61 -22.58 -57.15
CA ASP A 611 -16.32 -21.15 -57.14
C ASP A 611 -15.17 -20.79 -56.19
N ILE A 612 -15.10 -21.41 -55.01
CA ILE A 612 -13.97 -21.23 -54.07
C ILE A 612 -12.66 -21.68 -54.71
N LYS A 613 -12.64 -22.86 -55.37
CA LYS A 613 -11.46 -23.35 -56.10
C LYS A 613 -11.05 -22.44 -57.26
N ALA A 614 -12.01 -21.75 -57.90
CA ALA A 614 -11.73 -20.80 -58.97
C ALA A 614 -11.13 -19.48 -58.43
N CYS A 615 -11.61 -19.00 -57.28
CA CYS A 615 -11.07 -17.83 -56.57
C CYS A 615 -9.66 -18.07 -56.03
N THR A 616 -9.42 -19.20 -55.35
CA THR A 616 -8.13 -19.47 -54.70
C THR A 616 -6.95 -19.53 -55.68
N HIS A 617 -5.78 -19.06 -55.25
CA HIS A 617 -4.54 -19.14 -56.03
C HIS A 617 -3.67 -20.34 -55.66
N ALA A 618 -3.46 -21.25 -56.59
CA ALA A 618 -2.27 -22.11 -56.60
C ALA A 618 -1.05 -21.30 -57.09
N SER A 619 -0.61 -20.33 -56.29
CA SER A 619 0.51 -19.44 -56.64
C SER A 619 1.82 -19.91 -56.01
N THR A 620 2.87 -20.00 -56.82
CA THR A 620 4.25 -20.18 -56.37
C THR A 620 4.92 -18.89 -55.87
N SER A 621 4.26 -17.73 -55.99
CA SER A 621 4.77 -16.42 -55.54
C SER A 621 4.12 -15.90 -54.26
N LEU A 622 3.03 -16.52 -53.78
CA LEU A 622 2.51 -16.27 -52.45
C LEU A 622 3.31 -17.10 -51.44
N GLN A 623 3.74 -16.46 -50.34
CA GLN A 623 4.60 -17.11 -49.34
C GLN A 623 3.87 -18.23 -48.55
N PHE A 624 2.54 -18.30 -48.67
CA PHE A 624 1.67 -19.26 -48.01
C PHE A 624 0.67 -19.82 -49.02
N ASN A 625 0.61 -21.15 -49.16
CA ASN A 625 -0.22 -21.83 -50.15
C ASN A 625 -1.59 -22.18 -49.54
N ASN A 626 -2.65 -21.51 -49.98
CA ASN A 626 -3.93 -21.53 -49.29
C ASN A 626 -5.01 -22.33 -50.04
N THR A 627 -5.17 -23.60 -49.67
CA THR A 627 -6.07 -24.54 -50.36
C THR A 627 -7.47 -24.66 -49.72
N PHE A 628 -7.71 -24.06 -48.55
CA PHE A 628 -8.93 -24.28 -47.76
C PHE A 628 -9.53 -23.02 -47.08
N SER A 629 -9.00 -21.84 -47.35
CA SER A 629 -9.61 -20.55 -46.98
C SER A 629 -9.37 -19.51 -48.08
N VAL A 630 -10.13 -18.40 -48.02
CA VAL A 630 -10.05 -17.29 -49.00
C VAL A 630 -9.60 -16.00 -48.31
N VAL A 631 -8.71 -15.24 -48.96
CA VAL A 631 -8.33 -13.88 -48.52
C VAL A 631 -9.26 -12.82 -49.11
N ARG A 632 -9.11 -11.54 -48.74
CA ARG A 632 -10.09 -10.47 -48.99
C ARG A 632 -10.54 -10.33 -50.44
N HIS A 633 -9.58 -10.26 -51.38
CA HIS A 633 -9.88 -10.15 -52.81
C HIS A 633 -10.55 -11.42 -53.38
N GLU A 634 -10.19 -12.59 -52.87
CA GLU A 634 -10.78 -13.88 -53.26
C GLU A 634 -12.21 -14.03 -52.70
N PHE A 635 -12.47 -13.50 -51.49
CA PHE A 635 -13.82 -13.42 -50.92
C PHE A 635 -14.73 -12.47 -51.70
N MET A 636 -14.21 -11.34 -52.19
CA MET A 636 -14.95 -10.44 -53.07
C MET A 636 -15.22 -11.10 -54.44
N GLU A 637 -14.22 -11.74 -55.05
CA GLU A 637 -14.40 -12.49 -56.30
C GLU A 637 -15.45 -13.60 -56.14
N LEU A 638 -15.46 -14.28 -54.98
CA LEU A 638 -16.41 -15.34 -54.66
C LEU A 638 -17.86 -14.84 -54.69
N GLN A 639 -18.14 -13.66 -54.13
CA GLN A 639 -19.50 -13.10 -54.16
C GLN A 639 -19.97 -12.84 -55.60
N VAL A 640 -19.06 -12.34 -56.45
CA VAL A 640 -19.35 -12.11 -57.88
C VAL A 640 -19.59 -13.44 -58.59
N ARG A 641 -18.76 -14.46 -58.37
CA ARG A 641 -18.93 -15.79 -58.97
C ARG A 641 -20.26 -16.42 -58.58
N THR A 642 -20.56 -16.49 -57.29
CA THR A 642 -21.84 -16.99 -56.77
C THR A 642 -23.02 -16.27 -57.42
N ALA A 643 -22.96 -14.94 -57.56
CA ALA A 643 -24.03 -14.17 -58.19
C ALA A 643 -24.28 -14.63 -59.65
N LEU A 644 -23.21 -14.74 -60.46
CA LEU A 644 -23.33 -15.17 -61.85
C LEU A 644 -23.78 -16.63 -61.96
N ASP A 645 -23.23 -17.53 -61.15
CA ASP A 645 -23.56 -18.96 -61.21
C ASP A 645 -24.99 -19.23 -60.72
N LYS A 646 -25.41 -18.59 -59.63
CA LYS A 646 -26.76 -18.73 -59.08
C LYS A 646 -27.84 -18.10 -59.95
N TYR A 647 -27.61 -16.93 -60.57
CA TYR A 647 -28.66 -16.18 -61.28
C TYR A 647 -28.49 -16.13 -62.81
N GLN A 648 -27.27 -15.99 -63.33
CA GLN A 648 -27.05 -15.89 -64.77
C GLN A 648 -26.96 -17.28 -65.42
N ARG A 649 -26.10 -18.16 -64.89
CA ARG A 649 -25.90 -19.52 -65.44
C ARG A 649 -27.13 -20.41 -65.30
N SER A 650 -27.93 -20.22 -64.25
CA SER A 650 -29.22 -20.88 -64.07
C SER A 650 -30.35 -20.35 -64.98
N GLY A 651 -30.11 -19.23 -65.68
CA GLY A 651 -31.10 -18.58 -66.55
C GLY A 651 -32.14 -17.71 -65.84
N ALA A 652 -31.95 -17.38 -64.56
CA ALA A 652 -32.87 -16.51 -63.81
C ALA A 652 -32.78 -15.03 -64.21
N CYS A 653 -31.67 -14.61 -64.82
CA CYS A 653 -31.45 -13.26 -65.36
C CYS A 653 -30.63 -13.33 -66.66
N LYS A 654 -30.54 -12.22 -67.42
CA LYS A 654 -29.84 -12.20 -68.72
C LYS A 654 -28.50 -11.48 -68.72
N SER A 655 -28.18 -10.72 -67.68
CA SER A 655 -26.93 -9.94 -67.60
C SER A 655 -26.21 -10.12 -66.27
N GLU A 656 -24.89 -9.98 -66.30
CA GLU A 656 -24.01 -10.04 -65.14
C GLU A 656 -24.39 -8.97 -64.09
N ALA A 657 -24.77 -7.77 -64.57
CA ALA A 657 -25.22 -6.67 -63.73
C ALA A 657 -26.54 -6.98 -63.01
N GLU A 658 -27.49 -7.62 -63.70
CA GLU A 658 -28.77 -8.05 -63.09
C GLU A 658 -28.52 -9.14 -62.04
N ALA A 659 -27.66 -10.12 -62.34
CA ALA A 659 -27.24 -11.17 -61.40
C ALA A 659 -26.66 -10.61 -60.09
N LEU A 660 -25.76 -9.62 -60.19
CA LEU A 660 -25.15 -8.97 -59.03
C LEU A 660 -26.18 -8.20 -58.19
N ASN A 661 -27.07 -7.45 -58.83
CA ASN A 661 -28.15 -6.75 -58.13
C ASN A 661 -29.10 -7.73 -57.41
N MET A 662 -29.46 -8.85 -58.06
CA MET A 662 -30.24 -9.92 -57.42
C MET A 662 -29.52 -10.50 -56.20
N PHE A 663 -28.23 -10.82 -56.32
CA PHE A 663 -27.42 -11.36 -55.22
C PHE A 663 -27.34 -10.41 -54.01
N PHE A 664 -26.98 -9.15 -54.23
CA PHE A 664 -26.83 -8.19 -53.12
C PHE A 664 -28.17 -7.78 -52.51
N SER A 665 -29.27 -7.77 -53.29
CA SER A 665 -30.62 -7.52 -52.75
C SER A 665 -31.09 -8.54 -51.71
N GLN A 666 -30.57 -9.78 -51.74
CA GLN A 666 -30.88 -10.81 -50.72
C GLN A 666 -30.21 -10.55 -49.36
N SER A 667 -29.60 -9.38 -49.16
CA SER A 667 -28.98 -8.99 -47.88
C SER A 667 -27.93 -10.01 -47.42
N PHE A 668 -27.05 -10.43 -48.33
CA PHE A 668 -25.91 -11.32 -48.07
C PHE A 668 -25.12 -10.91 -46.83
N ASN A 669 -24.89 -9.61 -46.68
CA ASN A 669 -23.94 -9.04 -45.72
C ASN A 669 -24.40 -9.20 -44.26
N TYR A 670 -23.42 -9.22 -43.35
CA TYR A 670 -23.67 -8.95 -41.94
C TYR A 670 -23.60 -7.44 -41.69
N LEU A 671 -24.57 -6.90 -40.93
CA LEU A 671 -24.53 -5.55 -40.38
C LEU A 671 -23.58 -5.53 -39.16
N PHE A 672 -22.31 -5.83 -39.42
CA PHE A 672 -21.22 -5.75 -38.46
C PHE A 672 -20.30 -4.61 -38.89
N ASN A 673 -19.90 -3.76 -37.95
CA ASN A 673 -18.93 -2.69 -38.19
C ASN A 673 -17.99 -2.60 -36.97
N PRO A 674 -16.73 -3.05 -37.08
CA PRO A 674 -15.74 -2.97 -35.98
C PRO A 674 -15.56 -1.55 -35.43
N SER A 675 -15.75 -0.53 -36.27
CA SER A 675 -15.60 0.88 -35.94
C SER A 675 -16.78 1.45 -35.15
N GLU A 676 -17.95 0.79 -35.16
CA GLU A 676 -19.10 1.20 -34.35
C GLU A 676 -18.81 1.02 -32.85
N TRP A 677 -18.15 -0.09 -32.46
CA TRP A 677 -17.63 -0.26 -31.10
C TRP A 677 -16.65 0.83 -30.72
N ARG A 678 -15.71 1.15 -31.63
CA ARG A 678 -14.69 2.17 -31.36
C ARG A 678 -15.35 3.49 -30.99
N ILE A 679 -16.25 3.98 -31.84
CA ILE A 679 -16.97 5.25 -31.64
C ILE A 679 -17.88 5.22 -30.41
N LYS A 680 -18.60 4.11 -30.14
CA LYS A 680 -19.58 4.04 -29.05
C LYS A 680 -19.00 3.69 -27.68
N ARG A 681 -17.82 3.06 -27.61
CA ARG A 681 -17.33 2.42 -26.37
C ARG A 681 -15.88 2.72 -25.99
N TYR A 682 -15.02 3.00 -26.97
CA TYR A 682 -13.57 3.10 -26.77
C TYR A 682 -13.00 4.51 -27.00
N TYR A 683 -13.50 5.22 -28.01
CA TYR A 683 -13.11 6.58 -28.35
C TYR A 683 -13.89 7.58 -27.47
N ASN A 684 -13.54 7.61 -26.19
CA ASN A 684 -14.03 8.55 -25.19
C ASN A 684 -12.88 9.05 -24.30
N GLU A 685 -13.17 10.09 -23.52
CA GLU A 685 -12.21 10.73 -22.63
C GLU A 685 -11.70 9.78 -21.54
N GLU A 686 -12.58 8.98 -20.94
CA GLU A 686 -12.25 8.10 -19.82
C GLU A 686 -11.22 7.04 -20.23
N CYS A 687 -11.41 6.42 -21.39
CA CYS A 687 -10.45 5.45 -21.95
C CYS A 687 -9.13 6.14 -22.34
N ASP A 688 -9.18 7.33 -22.95
CA ASP A 688 -7.97 8.10 -23.32
C ASP A 688 -7.14 8.51 -22.08
N VAL A 689 -7.80 8.96 -21.00
CA VAL A 689 -7.18 9.24 -19.71
C VAL A 689 -6.51 7.99 -19.14
N PHE A 690 -7.23 6.88 -19.07
CA PHE A 690 -6.68 5.64 -18.53
C PHE A 690 -5.46 5.15 -19.33
N LEU A 691 -5.59 5.05 -20.66
CA LEU A 691 -4.55 4.52 -21.54
C LEU A 691 -3.33 5.44 -21.65
N THR A 692 -3.53 6.77 -21.60
CA THR A 692 -2.44 7.75 -21.59
C THR A 692 -1.66 7.67 -20.27
N THR A 693 -2.34 7.60 -19.12
CA THR A 693 -1.70 7.48 -17.80
C THR A 693 -0.91 6.17 -17.67
N ASN A 694 -1.43 5.07 -18.21
CA ASN A 694 -0.80 3.75 -18.15
C ASN A 694 0.13 3.45 -19.35
N LYS A 695 0.42 4.44 -20.20
CA LYS A 695 1.10 4.22 -21.50
C LYS A 695 2.47 3.56 -21.36
N GLU A 696 3.28 3.97 -20.40
CA GLU A 696 4.65 3.44 -20.22
C GLU A 696 4.63 1.95 -19.81
N LEU A 697 3.70 1.57 -18.92
CA LEU A 697 3.46 0.18 -18.56
C LEU A 697 2.92 -0.63 -19.75
N LEU A 698 1.97 -0.08 -20.52
CA LEU A 698 1.44 -0.71 -21.73
C LEU A 698 2.51 -0.94 -22.79
N GLN A 699 3.41 0.02 -22.97
CA GLN A 699 4.56 -0.11 -23.86
C GLN A 699 5.52 -1.19 -23.33
N LEU A 700 5.79 -1.25 -22.03
CA LEU A 700 6.59 -2.31 -21.43
C LEU A 700 5.95 -3.70 -21.62
N ILE A 701 4.63 -3.84 -21.50
CA ILE A 701 3.91 -5.09 -21.78
C ILE A 701 4.08 -5.45 -23.27
N PHE A 702 3.77 -4.52 -24.18
CA PHE A 702 3.89 -4.71 -25.63
C PHE A 702 5.31 -5.15 -26.06
N GLU A 703 6.35 -4.48 -25.57
CA GLU A 703 7.75 -4.80 -25.88
C GLU A 703 8.20 -6.16 -25.30
N ASN A 704 7.68 -6.56 -24.13
CA ASN A 704 7.94 -7.89 -23.54
C ASN A 704 7.15 -9.02 -24.21
N THR A 705 6.04 -8.69 -24.89
CA THR A 705 5.18 -9.67 -25.56
C THR A 705 5.55 -9.85 -27.03
N LYS A 706 5.89 -8.78 -27.77
CA LYS A 706 6.10 -8.86 -29.22
C LYS A 706 7.30 -9.72 -29.63
N GLY A 707 7.10 -10.54 -30.66
CA GLY A 707 8.13 -11.37 -31.26
C GLY A 707 8.67 -12.45 -30.31
N ARG A 708 7.77 -13.20 -29.67
CA ARG A 708 8.07 -14.49 -29.04
C ARG A 708 7.96 -15.62 -30.07
N TYR A 709 7.05 -15.50 -31.04
CA TYR A 709 6.81 -16.48 -32.11
C TYR A 709 7.42 -16.10 -33.49
N THR A 710 7.93 -14.87 -33.67
CA THR A 710 8.62 -14.50 -34.92
C THR A 710 9.97 -15.23 -35.07
N LYS A 711 10.13 -15.99 -36.15
CA LYS A 711 11.39 -16.68 -36.52
C LYS A 711 12.46 -15.77 -37.15
N SER A 712 12.11 -14.51 -37.39
CA SER A 712 12.94 -13.49 -38.03
C SER A 712 13.75 -12.67 -37.01
N ILE A 713 14.96 -12.27 -37.37
CA ILE A 713 15.80 -11.35 -36.56
C ILE A 713 15.16 -9.95 -36.49
N GLU A 714 14.38 -9.56 -37.50
CA GLU A 714 13.54 -8.36 -37.46
C GLU A 714 12.22 -8.66 -36.74
N LYS A 715 12.05 -8.11 -35.54
CA LYS A 715 10.76 -8.09 -34.80
C LYS A 715 9.83 -7.01 -35.38
N LYS A 716 9.05 -7.35 -36.41
CA LYS A 716 8.19 -6.40 -37.14
C LYS A 716 6.96 -5.90 -36.34
N GLY A 717 6.44 -6.71 -35.42
CA GLY A 717 5.30 -6.33 -34.56
C GLY A 717 4.87 -7.47 -33.65
N LEU A 718 3.67 -7.37 -33.09
CA LEU A 718 3.03 -8.39 -32.24
C LEU A 718 2.18 -9.35 -33.10
N LEU A 719 2.40 -10.66 -32.98
CA LEU A 719 1.56 -11.68 -33.64
C LEU A 719 0.36 -12.11 -32.78
N GLU A 720 -0.60 -12.79 -33.39
CA GLU A 720 -1.78 -13.32 -32.70
C GLU A 720 -1.42 -14.32 -31.59
N GLU A 721 -0.42 -15.19 -31.82
CA GLU A 721 0.05 -16.15 -30.82
C GLU A 721 0.83 -15.46 -29.70
N ASP A 722 1.57 -14.38 -29.99
CA ASP A 722 2.22 -13.56 -28.96
C ASP A 722 1.16 -12.98 -27.99
N PHE A 723 0.07 -12.42 -28.54
CA PHE A 723 -1.02 -11.79 -27.79
C PHE A 723 -1.84 -12.82 -26.99
N VAL A 724 -2.26 -13.92 -27.61
CA VAL A 724 -3.06 -14.96 -26.95
C VAL A 724 -2.26 -15.67 -25.85
N GLN A 725 -0.97 -15.94 -26.07
CA GLN A 725 -0.08 -16.48 -25.04
C GLN A 725 0.07 -15.53 -23.85
N MET A 726 0.12 -14.22 -24.07
CA MET A 726 0.11 -13.23 -22.98
C MET A 726 -1.20 -13.24 -22.18
N LEU A 727 -2.35 -13.30 -22.86
CA LEU A 727 -3.66 -13.43 -22.19
C LEU A 727 -3.74 -14.72 -21.34
N GLN A 728 -3.19 -15.82 -21.84
CA GLN A 728 -3.08 -17.10 -21.11
C GLN A 728 -2.18 -16.96 -19.86
N GLU A 729 -1.01 -16.33 -19.98
CA GLU A 729 -0.05 -16.11 -18.88
C GLU A 729 -0.64 -15.24 -17.76
N HIS A 730 -1.55 -14.32 -18.10
CA HIS A 730 -2.21 -13.41 -17.16
C HIS A 730 -3.65 -13.82 -16.80
N ASN A 731 -4.06 -15.06 -17.08
CA ASN A 731 -5.35 -15.66 -16.69
C ASN A 731 -6.61 -14.91 -17.20
N PHE A 732 -6.57 -14.33 -18.40
CA PHE A 732 -7.73 -13.64 -19.01
C PHE A 732 -8.83 -14.59 -19.50
N PHE A 733 -8.53 -15.89 -19.63
CA PHE A 733 -9.48 -16.89 -20.15
C PHE A 733 -10.24 -17.61 -19.02
N ASN A 734 -11.51 -17.90 -19.27
CA ASN A 734 -12.40 -18.67 -18.39
C ASN A 734 -13.36 -19.54 -19.21
N ASP A 735 -14.23 -20.30 -18.53
CA ASP A 735 -15.18 -21.25 -19.17
C ASP A 735 -16.13 -20.59 -20.19
N LYS A 736 -16.39 -19.28 -20.07
CA LYS A 736 -17.16 -18.49 -21.05
C LYS A 736 -16.22 -17.83 -22.06
N PHE A 737 -15.25 -17.04 -21.58
CA PHE A 737 -14.28 -16.34 -22.41
C PHE A 737 -13.10 -17.25 -22.75
N THR A 738 -13.32 -18.16 -23.70
CA THR A 738 -12.30 -19.11 -24.18
C THR A 738 -11.24 -18.44 -25.08
N VAL A 739 -10.13 -19.15 -25.29
CA VAL A 739 -8.99 -18.74 -26.14
C VAL A 739 -9.42 -18.24 -27.54
N ARG A 740 -10.48 -18.83 -28.13
CA ARG A 740 -11.07 -18.43 -29.42
C ARG A 740 -11.41 -16.94 -29.47
N TYR A 741 -11.92 -16.38 -28.38
CA TYR A 741 -12.31 -14.97 -28.31
C TYR A 741 -11.12 -14.02 -28.20
N GLY A 742 -9.97 -14.48 -27.68
CA GLY A 742 -8.71 -13.74 -27.71
C GLY A 742 -8.25 -13.47 -29.15
N TYR A 743 -8.28 -14.50 -30.01
CA TYR A 743 -7.99 -14.37 -31.44
C TYR A 743 -8.99 -13.44 -32.16
N ILE A 744 -10.29 -13.59 -31.89
CA ILE A 744 -11.32 -12.70 -32.47
C ILE A 744 -11.05 -11.23 -32.09
N CYS A 745 -10.77 -10.95 -30.81
CA CYS A 745 -10.47 -9.59 -30.36
C CYS A 745 -9.22 -9.00 -31.01
N PHE A 746 -8.16 -9.80 -31.17
CA PHE A 746 -6.93 -9.40 -31.86
C PHE A 746 -7.21 -9.02 -33.31
N HIS A 747 -7.87 -9.89 -34.06
CA HIS A 747 -8.19 -9.68 -35.47
C HIS A 747 -9.07 -8.45 -35.72
N LEU A 748 -10.08 -8.22 -34.88
CA LEU A 748 -10.98 -7.07 -35.00
C LEU A 748 -10.31 -5.72 -34.71
N ALA A 749 -9.16 -5.75 -34.01
CA ALA A 749 -8.35 -4.60 -33.66
C ALA A 749 -7.24 -4.26 -34.68
N LEU A 750 -7.06 -5.07 -35.73
CA LEU A 750 -6.07 -4.79 -36.77
C LEU A 750 -6.53 -3.63 -37.69
N MET A 751 -5.61 -2.71 -37.96
CA MET A 751 -5.81 -1.63 -38.93
C MET A 751 -5.92 -2.16 -40.36
N THR A 752 -6.61 -1.42 -41.22
CA THR A 752 -6.81 -1.79 -42.63
C THR A 752 -5.58 -1.49 -43.47
N TYR A 753 -5.07 -2.52 -44.15
CA TYR A 753 -4.01 -2.40 -45.15
C TYR A 753 -4.59 -2.53 -46.56
N VAL A 754 -4.14 -1.69 -47.50
CA VAL A 754 -4.61 -1.73 -48.89
C VAL A 754 -4.15 -3.01 -49.60
N ASP A 755 -2.90 -3.42 -49.38
CA ASP A 755 -2.30 -4.63 -49.95
C ASP A 755 -2.13 -5.71 -48.86
N GLU A 756 -2.92 -6.77 -48.95
CA GLU A 756 -2.84 -8.00 -48.12
C GLU A 756 -2.12 -9.15 -48.86
N ILE A 757 -1.50 -8.91 -50.02
CA ILE A 757 -0.90 -9.94 -50.89
C ILE A 757 0.63 -9.89 -50.82
N SER A 758 1.24 -8.72 -51.04
CA SER A 758 2.70 -8.57 -51.10
C SER A 758 3.32 -8.11 -49.77
N ASN A 759 2.51 -7.46 -48.93
CA ASN A 759 2.93 -6.91 -47.65
C ASN A 759 2.53 -7.86 -46.51
N SER A 760 3.46 -8.25 -45.64
CA SER A 760 3.15 -9.09 -44.46
C SER A 760 2.62 -8.30 -43.25
N ASN A 761 2.69 -6.97 -43.27
CA ASN A 761 2.45 -6.14 -42.08
C ASN A 761 1.01 -6.21 -41.56
N TYR A 762 0.03 -6.57 -42.40
CA TYR A 762 -1.37 -6.75 -41.98
C TYR A 762 -1.58 -7.89 -40.97
N MET A 763 -0.61 -8.79 -40.81
CA MET A 763 -0.65 -9.87 -39.81
C MET A 763 -0.16 -9.42 -38.42
N TYR A 764 0.44 -8.23 -38.30
CA TYR A 764 1.07 -7.77 -37.06
C TYR A 764 0.30 -6.61 -36.46
N ALA A 765 0.05 -6.67 -35.16
CA ALA A 765 -0.43 -5.55 -34.39
C ALA A 765 0.73 -4.59 -34.02
N GLY A 766 0.55 -3.31 -34.31
CA GLY A 766 1.28 -2.23 -33.67
C GLY A 766 0.81 -1.98 -32.24
N PHE A 767 1.35 -0.92 -31.61
CA PHE A 767 1.01 -0.58 -30.22
C PHE A 767 -0.45 -0.15 -30.05
N LEU A 768 -1.06 0.49 -31.06
CA LEU A 768 -2.44 0.99 -30.97
C LEU A 768 -3.45 -0.15 -31.14
N GLU A 769 -3.18 -1.07 -32.05
CA GLU A 769 -3.95 -2.29 -32.27
C GLU A 769 -3.85 -3.22 -31.04
N PHE A 770 -2.68 -3.29 -30.40
CA PHE A 770 -2.51 -4.02 -29.14
C PHE A 770 -3.40 -3.49 -28.01
N ILE A 771 -3.41 -2.17 -27.75
CA ILE A 771 -4.25 -1.61 -26.69
C ILE A 771 -5.75 -1.68 -27.03
N GLU A 772 -6.12 -1.63 -28.32
CA GLU A 772 -7.49 -1.85 -28.74
C GLU A 772 -7.92 -3.33 -28.56
N ALA A 773 -7.07 -4.28 -28.96
CA ALA A 773 -7.33 -5.71 -28.77
C ALA A 773 -7.53 -6.05 -27.28
N LEU A 774 -6.69 -5.48 -26.42
CA LEU A 774 -6.81 -5.63 -24.96
C LEU A 774 -8.10 -5.01 -24.42
N ALA A 775 -8.51 -3.85 -24.94
CA ALA A 775 -9.78 -3.22 -24.58
C ALA A 775 -11.01 -4.03 -25.06
N ARG A 776 -10.96 -4.66 -26.24
CA ARG A 776 -12.02 -5.58 -26.71
C ARG A 776 -12.14 -6.83 -25.83
N VAL A 777 -11.02 -7.46 -25.49
CA VAL A 777 -10.99 -8.59 -24.55
C VAL A 777 -11.66 -8.18 -23.24
N THR A 778 -11.20 -7.06 -22.68
CA THR A 778 -11.66 -6.53 -21.40
C THR A 778 -13.16 -6.18 -21.42
N ASP A 779 -13.69 -5.64 -22.52
CA ASP A 779 -15.13 -5.36 -22.63
C ASP A 779 -15.97 -6.65 -22.67
N LEU A 780 -15.48 -7.70 -23.32
CA LEU A 780 -16.22 -8.94 -23.59
C LEU A 780 -16.10 -10.01 -22.50
N MET A 781 -15.15 -9.92 -21.57
CA MET A 781 -14.97 -10.90 -20.48
C MET A 781 -16.23 -11.11 -19.63
N ASP A 782 -16.99 -10.04 -19.38
CA ASP A 782 -18.21 -10.05 -18.56
C ASP A 782 -19.51 -10.22 -19.39
N SER A 783 -19.40 -10.48 -20.69
CA SER A 783 -20.57 -10.58 -21.56
C SER A 783 -21.49 -11.75 -21.18
N GLN A 784 -22.80 -11.49 -21.21
CA GLN A 784 -23.83 -12.50 -21.01
C GLN A 784 -24.14 -13.32 -22.27
N ASP A 785 -23.81 -12.78 -23.45
CA ASP A 785 -24.12 -13.36 -24.77
C ASP A 785 -22.98 -12.98 -25.74
N LEU A 786 -21.88 -13.73 -25.64
CA LEU A 786 -20.61 -13.44 -26.32
C LEU A 786 -20.73 -13.40 -27.84
N GLU A 787 -21.47 -14.33 -28.46
CA GLU A 787 -21.64 -14.35 -29.92
C GLU A 787 -22.41 -13.13 -30.40
N LYS A 788 -23.45 -12.71 -29.66
CA LYS A 788 -24.25 -11.52 -29.98
C LYS A 788 -23.50 -10.22 -29.73
N ASP A 789 -22.79 -10.09 -28.62
CA ASP A 789 -22.03 -8.88 -28.30
C ASP A 789 -20.85 -8.70 -29.28
N ILE A 790 -20.19 -9.79 -29.70
CA ILE A 790 -19.21 -9.76 -30.80
C ILE A 790 -19.88 -9.39 -32.13
N PHE A 791 -21.06 -9.93 -32.43
CA PHE A 791 -21.80 -9.60 -33.65
C PHE A 791 -22.30 -8.14 -33.69
N LEU A 792 -22.67 -7.56 -32.54
CA LEU A 792 -22.99 -6.13 -32.41
C LEU A 792 -21.73 -5.26 -32.34
N GLY A 793 -20.55 -5.88 -32.21
CA GLY A 793 -19.26 -5.24 -31.99
C GLY A 793 -19.01 -4.80 -30.54
N TYR A 794 -20.03 -4.68 -29.69
CA TYR A 794 -19.92 -4.16 -28.32
C TYR A 794 -20.72 -4.94 -27.28
N CYS A 795 -20.16 -5.04 -26.07
CA CYS A 795 -20.88 -5.58 -24.93
C CYS A 795 -21.91 -4.57 -24.41
N LYS A 796 -23.16 -4.99 -24.21
CA LYS A 796 -24.21 -4.18 -23.55
C LYS A 796 -24.06 -4.15 -22.03
N SER A 797 -22.85 -3.88 -21.54
CA SER A 797 -22.56 -3.69 -20.13
C SER A 797 -22.78 -2.24 -19.71
N GLU A 798 -23.43 -2.03 -18.55
CA GLU A 798 -23.58 -0.72 -17.91
C GLU A 798 -22.26 -0.20 -17.31
N ILE A 799 -21.29 -1.08 -17.04
CA ILE A 799 -19.98 -0.72 -16.47
C ILE A 799 -19.12 -0.04 -17.55
N MET A 800 -18.59 1.14 -17.28
CA MET A 800 -17.75 1.88 -18.23
C MET A 800 -16.44 1.14 -18.55
N LEU A 801 -15.97 1.28 -19.79
CA LEU A 801 -14.85 0.47 -20.32
C LEU A 801 -13.52 0.80 -19.64
N ASP A 802 -13.30 2.06 -19.25
CA ASP A 802 -12.16 2.47 -18.43
C ASP A 802 -12.13 1.72 -17.10
N LYS A 803 -13.27 1.55 -16.41
CA LYS A 803 -13.37 0.81 -15.13
C LYS A 803 -13.09 -0.68 -15.30
N LYS A 804 -13.50 -1.26 -16.44
CA LYS A 804 -13.12 -2.65 -16.79
C LYS A 804 -11.61 -2.75 -17.08
N LEU A 805 -11.03 -1.80 -17.83
CA LEU A 805 -9.59 -1.72 -18.11
C LEU A 805 -8.77 -1.57 -16.82
N GLU A 806 -9.19 -0.69 -15.91
CA GLU A 806 -8.62 -0.55 -14.56
C GLU A 806 -8.55 -1.90 -13.82
N THR A 807 -9.65 -2.66 -13.85
CA THR A 807 -9.75 -3.98 -13.21
C THR A 807 -8.88 -5.03 -13.90
N ALA A 808 -8.91 -5.10 -15.23
CA ALA A 808 -8.11 -6.06 -16.01
C ALA A 808 -6.60 -5.85 -15.85
N PHE A 809 -6.17 -4.62 -15.57
CA PHE A 809 -4.75 -4.28 -15.49
C PHE A 809 -4.07 -4.76 -14.20
N THR A 810 -4.81 -5.07 -13.14
CA THR A 810 -4.23 -5.64 -11.91
C THR A 810 -3.53 -6.98 -12.20
N SER A 811 -4.03 -7.74 -13.18
CA SER A 811 -3.44 -9.00 -13.66
C SER A 811 -2.03 -8.85 -14.27
N PHE A 812 -1.65 -7.66 -14.78
CA PHE A 812 -0.32 -7.42 -15.37
C PHE A 812 0.76 -6.99 -14.35
N SER A 813 0.37 -6.72 -13.09
CA SER A 813 1.24 -6.15 -12.05
C SER A 813 2.49 -6.96 -11.68
N TYR A 814 2.54 -8.26 -12.03
CA TYR A 814 3.62 -9.19 -11.66
C TYR A 814 4.82 -9.24 -12.63
N LEU A 815 4.90 -8.33 -13.61
CA LEU A 815 5.94 -8.34 -14.65
C LEU A 815 7.34 -7.98 -14.11
N LYS A 816 8.10 -9.01 -13.69
CA LYS A 816 9.55 -8.91 -13.50
C LYS A 816 10.23 -8.70 -14.87
N PRO A 817 11.04 -7.65 -15.06
CA PRO A 817 11.80 -7.47 -16.30
C PRO A 817 12.73 -8.68 -16.50
N ARG A 818 12.71 -9.26 -17.71
CA ARG A 818 13.63 -10.34 -18.07
C ARG A 818 15.07 -9.82 -17.96
N ARG A 819 15.90 -10.49 -17.15
CA ARG A 819 17.36 -10.39 -17.29
C ARG A 819 17.70 -10.70 -18.75
N SER A 820 18.40 -9.79 -19.42
CA SER A 820 18.86 -10.04 -20.78
C SER A 820 19.71 -11.32 -20.78
N ARG A 821 19.27 -12.32 -21.56
CA ARG A 821 20.15 -13.41 -21.96
C ARG A 821 21.08 -12.84 -23.03
N ARG A 822 22.29 -12.48 -22.60
CA ARG A 822 23.45 -12.48 -23.50
C ARG A 822 23.73 -13.91 -23.97
#